data_AF-A0A4Y1QRE0-F1
#
_entry.id   AF-A0A4Y1QRE0-F1
#
_cell.length_a   1.000
_cell.length_b   1.000
_cell.length_c   1.000
_cell.angle_alpha   90.00
_cell.angle_beta   90.00
_cell.angle_gamma   90.00
#
_symmetry.space_group_name_H-M   'P 1'
#
loop_
_entity.id
_entity.type
_entity.pdbx_description
1 polymer ?
#
loop_
_entity_poly.entity_id
_entity_poly.type
_entity_poly.pdbx_seq_one_letter_code
_entity_poly.pdbx_strand_id
1 'polypeptide(L)'
;MSLGLINLKSLLGNMWRNLAKQVASRKTNLSSQSHFGSPSSTSMIFSQESSFLDKARHFEARKCINNRILVMGFRQVSDMASQKDELGRCSSLNPSYPYGISGFCNYAKGYASVAEAIASTDGEEDSSGSEEIQEMLEDLIRENNMVESHFKQPKRVVVGMGVGKYNLLRKRQIKLETEAWQEAAKEYQELLTDMCEQKLAPNLPYIKSLFLGWFEPLRDAIAADQDSCKQPNSRQSHAPYFDHLPADKMAVITMHKLMGLLMTNNGGIGSVRVVQAACAIGEAIEQEVRIHRFLEKTKKKKNTTDKKAEADSVPVTIEQEKLADEQEKLTKEQERLRKKVNKLIKRQKMQQVRGIVKEQEDLKPWGQEAHVKVGCRLIQLLMDTAYIQPPVDQIGDGPPDIRPAFVHNLKTITRDTQKTSRRYGVIECDPLVRKGMEKTARHMVMPYMPMLVPPINWTGYDRGAYLFLPSYVMRTHGAKQQREVVKRTPRKQLEPVFEALDTLGSTKWRVNKRVLGVIDRIWASGGRLADLVDREDVPLPEEPDTEDEAEIRKWKWKLKAAKKENSERHSQRCDIELKLAASRKMKDEEGFYYPHNLDFRGRAYPMHPYLNHLGSDMCRGILEFSEGRHLGKSGLRWLKIHLANLYAGGVDKLSFDDRAAFTENHVDEIFDSADRPLEGRRWWLGAEDPFQCLAACINLCEALRSPSPETTISYMPVHQDGSCNGLQHYAALGRDKLGAAAVNLVGGDKPADVYSGIAARVLDIMRNDAEKDPATNPNALHARLLINQVDRKLVKQTVMTSVYGVTYVGARDQIKRRLKERGSIADDTALFAAACYAARTTLTALGEMFEAARSIMSWLGECAKVIASENQPVRWITPLGLPVVQPYRQLGRHLIKTSLQVLTLQRETDKVMVKRQRTAFPPNFVHSLDGSHMMMTAVACKKAGLNFAAVHMFGGFPITANDTGVHDSYWTHACDIDEMNRILREKFVELYEAPILENLLEGFQQSFPTLTFPPLPDRGDFDLRDVLESPYFFN
;
A
#
# COMPACT_ATOMS: atom_id res chain seq x y z
N MET A 1 -54.71 -31.20 18.02
CA MET A 1 -55.75 -31.21 19.06
C MET A 1 -55.24 -30.28 20.17
N SER A 2 -55.69 -29.02 20.30
CA SER A 2 -57.01 -28.55 20.83
C SER A 2 -57.08 -28.70 22.37
N LEU A 3 -57.35 -27.69 23.21
CA LEU A 3 -57.66 -26.23 23.10
C LEU A 3 -56.91 -25.49 24.26
N GLY A 4 -56.95 -24.17 24.49
CA GLY A 4 -57.64 -23.01 23.87
C GLY A 4 -57.21 -21.69 24.55
N LEU A 5 -57.69 -20.54 24.07
CA LEU A 5 -57.37 -19.20 24.63
C LEU A 5 -58.28 -18.82 25.81
N ILE A 6 -57.86 -17.85 26.64
CA ILE A 6 -58.63 -16.63 27.00
C ILE A 6 -57.80 -15.62 27.83
N ASN A 7 -58.13 -14.33 27.74
CA ASN A 7 -57.72 -13.19 28.58
C ASN A 7 -56.23 -12.83 28.76
N LEU A 8 -55.74 -11.93 27.87
CA LEU A 8 -54.76 -10.90 28.25
C LEU A 8 -54.81 -9.62 27.37
N LYS A 9 -56.00 -9.28 26.83
CA LYS A 9 -56.18 -8.17 25.86
C LYS A 9 -56.78 -6.87 26.42
N SER A 10 -57.04 -6.78 27.73
CA SER A 10 -57.75 -5.63 28.35
C SER A 10 -56.84 -4.55 28.95
N LEU A 11 -55.57 -4.85 29.29
CA LEU A 11 -54.73 -3.93 30.08
C LEU A 11 -53.96 -2.87 29.27
N LEU A 12 -53.61 -3.14 28.00
CA LEU A 12 -52.81 -2.20 27.18
C LEU A 12 -53.62 -1.06 26.55
N GLY A 13 -54.96 -1.12 26.58
CA GLY A 13 -55.84 -0.19 25.85
C GLY A 13 -56.04 1.21 26.47
N ASN A 14 -55.48 1.48 27.66
CA ASN A 14 -55.79 2.68 28.46
C ASN A 14 -54.64 3.69 28.62
N MET A 15 -53.36 3.30 28.59
CA MET A 15 -52.25 4.27 28.75
C MET A 15 -52.10 5.22 27.56
N TRP A 16 -52.32 4.73 26.33
CA TRP A 16 -52.09 5.51 25.11
C TRP A 16 -53.15 6.59 24.80
N ARG A 17 -54.23 6.69 25.61
CA ARG A 17 -55.35 7.60 25.32
C ARG A 17 -55.22 9.01 25.93
N ASN A 18 -54.24 9.25 26.80
CA ASN A 18 -54.09 10.52 27.54
C ASN A 18 -53.02 11.49 27.01
N LEU A 19 -52.10 11.07 26.13
CA LEU A 19 -51.00 11.93 25.63
C LEU A 19 -51.35 12.73 24.37
N ALA A 20 -52.46 12.42 23.68
CA ALA A 20 -52.80 12.97 22.36
C ALA A 20 -53.68 14.24 22.39
N LYS A 21 -53.63 15.06 23.46
CA LYS A 21 -54.60 16.17 23.66
C LYS A 21 -54.06 17.56 24.09
N GLN A 22 -52.74 17.80 24.09
CA GLN A 22 -52.17 19.09 24.54
C GLN A 22 -51.14 19.78 23.60
N VAL A 23 -51.16 19.54 22.28
CA VAL A 23 -50.40 20.38 21.32
C VAL A 23 -51.23 20.74 20.08
N ALA A 24 -52.09 21.75 20.21
CA ALA A 24 -52.76 22.45 19.10
C ALA A 24 -53.20 23.86 19.59
N SER A 25 -53.24 24.87 18.70
CA SER A 25 -53.43 26.32 19.00
C SER A 25 -52.16 26.99 19.55
N ARG A 26 -51.57 28.11 19.04
CA ARG A 26 -51.70 29.00 17.84
C ARG A 26 -50.24 29.41 17.43
N LYS A 27 -49.86 29.75 16.19
CA LYS A 27 -50.04 31.05 15.46
C LYS A 27 -49.79 32.31 16.35
N THR A 28 -49.05 33.37 15.98
CA THR A 28 -48.48 33.83 14.68
C THR A 28 -47.46 34.98 14.86
N ASN A 29 -46.55 35.15 13.89
CA ASN A 29 -46.00 36.42 13.33
C ASN A 29 -45.09 37.42 14.12
N LEU A 30 -44.18 38.06 13.34
CA LEU A 30 -43.42 39.32 13.56
C LEU A 30 -42.44 39.36 14.78
N SER A 31 -41.51 40.33 14.92
CA SER A 31 -40.52 40.92 13.97
C SER A 31 -39.50 41.79 14.74
N SER A 32 -38.40 42.20 14.08
CA SER A 32 -37.59 43.43 14.33
C SER A 32 -36.95 43.71 15.71
N GLN A 33 -35.63 44.03 15.69
CA GLN A 33 -34.88 45.03 16.48
C GLN A 33 -35.22 45.22 17.99
N SER A 34 -34.25 45.25 18.91
CA SER A 34 -33.27 46.36 19.02
C SER A 34 -32.21 46.12 20.15
N HIS A 35 -31.68 47.18 20.78
CA HIS A 35 -30.42 47.21 21.58
C HIS A 35 -30.61 47.36 23.11
N PHE A 36 -29.46 47.29 23.82
CA PHE A 36 -29.15 47.78 25.18
C PHE A 36 -29.55 46.91 26.40
N GLY A 37 -28.79 47.08 27.51
CA GLY A 37 -29.24 46.66 28.84
C GLY A 37 -28.31 45.84 29.74
N SER A 38 -27.01 46.15 29.87
CA SER A 38 -26.24 45.73 31.05
C SER A 38 -26.59 46.60 32.26
N PRO A 39 -26.56 46.08 33.50
CA PRO A 39 -25.61 46.64 34.49
C PRO A 39 -25.14 45.64 35.59
N SER A 40 -24.53 46.21 36.65
CA SER A 40 -24.29 45.63 37.99
C SER A 40 -23.33 44.45 38.12
N SER A 41 -22.04 44.79 38.15
CA SER A 41 -21.03 44.12 38.98
C SER A 41 -21.27 44.35 40.48
N THR A 42 -20.86 43.39 41.33
CA THR A 42 -20.48 43.66 42.72
C THR A 42 -19.09 43.07 42.96
N SER A 43 -18.22 43.83 43.63
CA SER A 43 -16.81 43.48 43.92
C SER A 43 -16.63 42.99 45.36
N MET A 44 -15.49 42.33 45.63
CA MET A 44 -14.59 42.51 46.81
C MET A 44 -13.55 41.36 46.87
N ILE A 45 -12.32 41.52 47.40
CA ILE A 45 -11.32 42.61 47.34
C ILE A 45 -9.96 42.04 47.86
N PHE A 46 -8.86 42.22 47.11
CA PHE A 46 -7.43 42.19 47.55
C PHE A 46 -6.92 40.91 48.28
N SER A 47 -5.62 40.73 48.59
CA SER A 47 -4.35 41.44 48.29
C SER A 47 -3.39 40.50 47.51
N GLN A 48 -2.48 40.90 46.62
CA GLN A 48 -1.56 42.05 46.51
C GLN A 48 -0.22 41.85 47.26
N GLU A 49 0.86 41.62 46.47
CA GLU A 49 2.27 42.02 46.62
C GLU A 49 3.20 41.03 45.86
N SER A 50 4.38 41.42 45.36
CA SER A 50 4.86 42.77 45.00
C SER A 50 5.86 42.71 43.84
N SER A 51 5.99 43.84 43.16
CA SER A 51 6.74 44.08 41.91
C SER A 51 8.27 44.10 42.05
N PHE A 52 8.99 43.90 40.95
CA PHE A 52 10.03 44.87 40.56
C PHE A 52 10.10 45.07 39.02
N LEU A 53 10.14 46.35 38.62
CA LEU A 53 10.48 46.85 37.27
C LEU A 53 12.02 47.14 37.25
N ASP A 54 12.70 47.73 36.26
CA ASP A 54 12.31 48.47 35.05
C ASP A 54 13.49 48.49 34.02
N LYS A 55 13.37 49.29 32.95
CA LYS A 55 14.28 49.58 31.82
C LYS A 55 14.10 48.59 30.64
N ALA A 56 13.29 48.85 29.61
CA ALA A 56 12.80 50.13 29.03
C ALA A 56 13.97 50.99 28.48
N ARG A 57 13.96 51.60 27.28
CA ARG A 57 12.95 52.24 26.38
C ARG A 57 13.50 52.24 24.91
N HIS A 58 12.90 52.74 23.81
CA HIS A 58 11.59 53.31 23.33
C HIS A 58 11.43 52.78 21.85
N PHE A 59 10.28 52.69 21.15
CA PHE A 59 9.22 53.66 20.77
C PHE A 59 9.74 54.83 19.88
N GLU A 60 9.10 55.31 18.79
CA GLU A 60 7.80 55.01 18.16
C GLU A 60 7.69 55.53 16.68
N ALA A 61 6.54 55.27 16.02
CA ALA A 61 5.78 56.16 15.10
C ALA A 61 6.23 56.50 13.63
N ARG A 62 5.58 55.80 12.68
CA ARG A 62 4.76 56.32 11.53
C ARG A 62 5.14 57.60 10.73
N LYS A 63 5.27 57.44 9.40
CA LYS A 63 4.46 58.03 8.26
C LYS A 63 5.06 57.51 6.93
N CYS A 64 4.35 57.03 5.90
CA CYS A 64 3.20 57.48 5.07
C CYS A 64 3.58 58.17 3.74
N ILE A 65 3.09 57.58 2.63
CA ILE A 65 2.62 58.21 1.38
C ILE A 65 3.67 58.76 0.38
N ASN A 66 3.72 58.11 -0.80
CA ASN A 66 4.12 58.60 -2.14
C ASN A 66 5.58 59.12 -2.29
N ASN A 67 6.17 59.29 -3.49
CA ASN A 67 5.61 59.37 -4.84
C ASN A 67 6.67 59.08 -5.95
N ARG A 68 6.22 59.10 -7.22
CA ARG A 68 6.92 59.64 -8.41
C ARG A 68 8.10 58.89 -9.11
N ILE A 69 7.85 58.63 -10.41
CA ILE A 69 8.62 59.15 -11.59
C ILE A 69 9.68 58.26 -12.30
N LEU A 70 9.21 57.67 -13.41
CA LEU A 70 9.70 57.76 -14.81
C LEU A 70 11.01 57.10 -15.32
N VAL A 71 10.85 56.68 -16.59
CA VAL A 71 11.79 56.68 -17.73
C VAL A 71 12.81 55.52 -17.81
N MET A 72 12.77 54.65 -18.84
CA MET A 72 12.91 54.77 -20.32
C MET A 72 14.37 54.91 -20.79
N GLY A 73 14.75 54.23 -21.88
CA GLY A 73 16.04 54.45 -22.55
C GLY A 73 16.53 53.30 -23.42
N PHE A 74 16.08 53.23 -24.68
CA PHE A 74 16.74 52.43 -25.72
C PHE A 74 18.11 53.03 -26.11
N ARG A 75 19.09 52.20 -26.51
CA ARG A 75 19.54 52.14 -27.93
C ARG A 75 20.55 51.04 -28.26
N GLN A 76 20.75 50.84 -29.57
CA GLN A 76 21.64 49.90 -30.25
C GLN A 76 23.05 50.51 -30.51
N VAL A 77 23.82 49.86 -31.39
CA VAL A 77 25.04 50.29 -32.13
C VAL A 77 26.35 49.79 -31.48
N SER A 78 27.33 49.21 -32.19
CA SER A 78 27.42 48.49 -33.49
C SER A 78 28.82 47.82 -33.61
N ASP A 79 29.08 47.07 -34.70
CA ASP A 79 30.41 46.86 -35.32
C ASP A 79 31.45 45.97 -34.60
N MET A 80 32.40 45.28 -35.25
CA MET A 80 32.62 44.90 -36.67
C MET A 80 33.66 43.76 -36.77
N ALA A 81 33.72 43.09 -37.95
CA ALA A 81 34.87 42.36 -38.52
C ALA A 81 35.43 41.08 -37.82
N SER A 82 36.14 40.16 -38.51
CA SER A 82 36.08 39.73 -39.94
C SER A 82 36.98 38.48 -40.19
N GLN A 83 36.63 37.63 -41.17
CA GLN A 83 37.54 36.73 -41.95
C GLN A 83 38.25 35.59 -41.16
N LYS A 84 38.74 34.45 -41.71
CA LYS A 84 38.80 33.73 -43.03
C LYS A 84 39.16 32.23 -42.67
N ASP A 85 39.27 31.16 -43.46
CA ASP A 85 39.09 30.61 -44.84
C ASP A 85 39.12 29.05 -44.66
N GLU A 86 38.83 28.11 -45.56
CA GLU A 86 38.03 27.95 -46.80
C GLU A 86 37.49 26.48 -46.76
N LEU A 87 36.26 26.14 -47.17
CA LEU A 87 35.83 25.74 -48.52
C LEU A 87 36.50 24.48 -49.13
N GLY A 88 35.66 23.49 -49.49
CA GLY A 88 36.02 22.26 -50.21
C GLY A 88 34.77 21.58 -50.79
N ARG A 89 34.84 21.08 -52.05
CA ARG A 89 33.66 20.69 -52.84
C ARG A 89 33.62 19.20 -53.24
N CYS A 90 32.44 18.60 -53.05
CA CYS A 90 31.74 17.74 -54.02
C CYS A 90 32.32 16.36 -54.44
N SER A 91 31.40 15.56 -55.02
CA SER A 91 31.59 14.39 -55.90
C SER A 91 31.85 13.02 -55.28
N SER A 92 31.50 12.01 -56.09
CA SER A 92 31.32 10.59 -55.77
C SER A 92 32.56 9.74 -56.05
N LEU A 93 32.71 8.60 -55.35
CA LEU A 93 32.77 7.26 -55.97
C LEU A 93 32.88 6.11 -54.95
N ASN A 94 32.49 4.91 -55.40
CA ASN A 94 32.81 3.60 -54.80
C ASN A 94 34.30 3.25 -55.05
N PRO A 95 34.96 2.38 -54.26
CA PRO A 95 34.98 0.95 -54.64
C PRO A 95 35.14 -0.12 -53.53
N SER A 96 34.90 -1.37 -53.95
CA SER A 96 35.58 -2.63 -53.56
C SER A 96 35.53 -3.18 -52.12
N TYR A 97 34.71 -4.24 -51.95
CA TYR A 97 35.13 -5.48 -51.26
C TYR A 97 36.32 -6.14 -52.00
N PRO A 98 36.99 -7.16 -51.41
CA PRO A 98 36.80 -8.51 -51.97
C PRO A 98 36.85 -9.71 -50.98
N TYR A 99 36.40 -10.88 -51.48
CA TYR A 99 36.51 -12.26 -50.95
C TYR A 99 35.81 -12.65 -49.62
N GLY A 100 34.99 -13.72 -49.52
CA GLY A 100 34.17 -14.40 -50.54
C GLY A 100 34.26 -15.94 -50.62
N ILE A 101 33.20 -16.58 -51.15
CA ILE A 101 33.11 -17.95 -51.73
C ILE A 101 33.09 -19.11 -50.69
N SER A 102 32.30 -20.19 -50.77
CA SER A 102 31.22 -20.72 -51.66
C SER A 102 30.06 -21.27 -50.80
N GLY A 103 28.83 -21.59 -51.23
CA GLY A 103 28.28 -22.12 -52.52
C GLY A 103 27.99 -23.63 -52.36
N PHE A 104 26.93 -24.27 -52.87
CA PHE A 104 25.99 -24.04 -54.01
C PHE A 104 24.55 -24.51 -53.62
N CYS A 105 23.43 -23.87 -54.04
CA CYS A 105 22.62 -24.08 -55.28
C CYS A 105 21.92 -25.46 -55.38
N ASN A 106 20.72 -25.68 -55.98
CA ASN A 106 19.76 -24.91 -56.83
C ASN A 106 18.29 -25.23 -56.37
N TYR A 107 17.14 -24.82 -56.95
CA TYR A 107 16.69 -24.44 -58.30
C TYR A 107 15.53 -23.41 -58.30
N ALA A 108 15.08 -22.95 -59.47
CA ALA A 108 13.97 -22.01 -59.67
C ALA A 108 13.17 -22.27 -60.98
N LYS A 109 12.08 -21.49 -61.20
CA LYS A 109 11.01 -21.61 -62.25
C LYS A 109 9.90 -22.63 -61.89
N GLY A 110 8.65 -22.50 -62.35
CA GLY A 110 8.00 -21.42 -63.11
C GLY A 110 6.65 -21.85 -63.73
N TYR A 111 5.86 -20.88 -64.23
CA TYR A 111 4.51 -21.04 -64.86
C TYR A 111 3.37 -21.53 -63.95
N ALA A 112 2.10 -21.59 -64.40
CA ALA A 112 1.17 -20.50 -64.81
C ALA A 112 -0.04 -21.05 -65.61
N SER A 113 -1.26 -20.84 -65.08
CA SER A 113 -2.56 -20.73 -65.81
C SER A 113 -3.20 -21.98 -66.49
N VAL A 114 -4.51 -21.81 -66.80
CA VAL A 114 -5.37 -22.49 -67.82
C VAL A 114 -6.32 -23.64 -67.37
N ALA A 115 -7.64 -23.42 -67.65
CA ALA A 115 -8.75 -24.37 -67.94
C ALA A 115 -9.33 -25.34 -66.88
N GLU A 116 -10.58 -25.85 -66.99
CA GLU A 116 -11.88 -25.21 -67.34
C GLU A 116 -13.10 -26.18 -67.13
N ALA A 117 -14.24 -25.62 -66.69
CA ALA A 117 -15.65 -25.92 -67.07
C ALA A 117 -16.36 -27.30 -66.84
N ILE A 118 -17.70 -27.23 -66.95
CA ILE A 118 -18.73 -28.30 -67.09
C ILE A 118 -19.14 -29.06 -65.80
N ALA A 119 -20.43 -29.25 -65.42
CA ALA A 119 -21.69 -28.54 -65.72
C ALA A 119 -22.82 -28.91 -64.70
N SER A 120 -23.87 -28.09 -64.68
CA SER A 120 -25.20 -28.16 -64.01
C SER A 120 -25.86 -29.52 -63.69
N THR A 121 -26.59 -29.59 -62.56
CA THR A 121 -28.09 -29.60 -62.50
C THR A 121 -28.61 -29.37 -61.06
N ASP A 122 -29.89 -29.02 -60.91
CA ASP A 122 -30.54 -28.57 -59.66
C ASP A 122 -30.91 -29.69 -58.66
N GLY A 123 -31.16 -29.31 -57.40
CA GLY A 123 -31.75 -30.15 -56.35
C GLY A 123 -31.73 -29.50 -54.96
N GLU A 124 -32.90 -29.25 -54.37
CA GLU A 124 -33.05 -28.71 -53.00
C GLU A 124 -33.20 -29.86 -51.97
N GLU A 125 -32.56 -29.75 -50.80
CA GLU A 125 -33.14 -29.94 -49.45
C GLU A 125 -32.05 -29.92 -48.34
N ASP A 126 -32.42 -29.52 -47.11
CA ASP A 126 -31.47 -29.19 -46.02
C ASP A 126 -30.88 -30.40 -45.27
N SER A 127 -29.55 -30.59 -45.30
CA SER A 127 -28.80 -31.34 -44.26
C SER A 127 -27.25 -31.23 -44.39
N SER A 128 -26.63 -30.10 -44.02
CA SER A 128 -25.15 -29.95 -44.04
C SER A 128 -24.47 -29.72 -42.68
N GLY A 129 -25.23 -29.62 -41.58
CA GLY A 129 -24.71 -29.21 -40.26
C GLY A 129 -23.82 -30.21 -39.51
N SER A 130 -23.60 -31.42 -40.05
CA SER A 130 -22.83 -32.48 -39.38
C SER A 130 -21.46 -32.77 -40.00
N GLU A 131 -21.29 -32.59 -41.31
CA GLU A 131 -20.06 -33.01 -42.00
C GLU A 131 -18.89 -32.02 -41.76
N GLU A 132 -19.15 -30.71 -41.74
CA GLU A 132 -18.12 -29.71 -41.34
C GLU A 132 -17.59 -29.95 -39.91
N ILE A 133 -18.43 -30.46 -39.00
CA ILE A 133 -18.02 -30.76 -37.62
C ILE A 133 -17.15 -32.02 -37.58
N GLN A 134 -17.47 -33.02 -38.40
CA GLN A 134 -16.67 -34.24 -38.54
C GLN A 134 -15.31 -33.94 -39.20
N GLU A 135 -15.28 -33.13 -40.26
CA GLU A 135 -14.06 -32.73 -40.96
C GLU A 135 -13.15 -31.85 -40.07
N MET A 136 -13.72 -30.88 -39.34
CA MET A 136 -12.98 -30.12 -38.33
C MET A 136 -12.42 -31.00 -37.20
N LEU A 137 -13.13 -32.06 -36.80
CA LEU A 137 -12.66 -32.98 -35.77
C LEU A 137 -11.51 -33.86 -36.27
N GLU A 138 -11.59 -34.34 -37.52
CA GLU A 138 -10.50 -35.09 -38.15
C GLU A 138 -9.27 -34.22 -38.41
N ASP A 139 -9.43 -32.96 -38.84
CA ASP A 139 -8.31 -32.02 -38.94
C ASP A 139 -7.72 -31.63 -37.58
N LEU A 140 -8.52 -31.56 -36.52
CA LEU A 140 -8.00 -31.42 -35.14
C LEU A 140 -7.15 -32.62 -34.72
N ILE A 141 -7.57 -33.83 -35.06
CA ILE A 141 -6.78 -35.06 -34.83
C ILE A 141 -5.52 -35.05 -35.69
N ARG A 142 -5.61 -34.56 -36.94
CA ARG A 142 -4.49 -34.44 -37.89
C ARG A 142 -3.44 -33.42 -37.42
N GLU A 143 -3.85 -32.24 -36.97
CA GLU A 143 -2.96 -31.25 -36.33
C GLU A 143 -2.31 -31.82 -35.05
N ASN A 144 -3.08 -32.48 -34.18
CA ASN A 144 -2.57 -33.00 -32.92
C ASN A 144 -1.51 -34.11 -33.15
N ASN A 145 -1.73 -34.99 -34.14
CA ASN A 145 -0.77 -36.00 -34.56
C ASN A 145 0.48 -35.37 -35.24
N MET A 146 0.32 -34.27 -35.98
CA MET A 146 1.48 -33.52 -36.50
C MET A 146 2.31 -32.88 -35.38
N VAL A 147 1.71 -32.44 -34.27
CA VAL A 147 2.44 -31.88 -33.11
C VAL A 147 3.34 -32.92 -32.43
N GLU A 148 2.95 -34.19 -32.37
CA GLU A 148 3.81 -35.26 -31.84
C GLU A 148 5.05 -35.53 -32.73
N SER A 149 4.93 -35.33 -34.05
CA SER A 149 6.00 -35.63 -35.00
C SER A 149 7.25 -34.73 -34.88
N HIS A 150 7.20 -33.64 -34.11
CA HIS A 150 8.22 -32.57 -34.11
C HIS A 150 9.11 -32.51 -32.84
N PHE A 151 9.21 -33.61 -32.08
CA PHE A 151 9.99 -33.71 -30.83
C PHE A 151 11.54 -33.73 -30.98
N LYS A 152 12.13 -33.03 -31.97
CA LYS A 152 13.59 -32.88 -32.14
C LYS A 152 14.07 -31.44 -32.43
N GLN A 153 13.55 -30.46 -31.70
CA GLN A 153 14.18 -29.13 -31.57
C GLN A 153 14.30 -28.69 -30.10
N PRO A 154 15.32 -27.89 -29.74
CA PRO A 154 15.52 -27.43 -28.36
C PRO A 154 14.36 -26.54 -27.92
N LYS A 155 13.63 -26.98 -26.88
CA LYS A 155 12.50 -26.26 -26.30
C LYS A 155 12.94 -24.87 -25.86
N ARG A 156 12.51 -23.81 -26.56
CA ARG A 156 12.75 -22.42 -26.12
C ARG A 156 12.09 -22.19 -24.77
N VAL A 157 12.89 -21.76 -23.80
CA VAL A 157 12.48 -21.40 -22.45
C VAL A 157 12.45 -19.87 -22.34
N VAL A 158 11.41 -19.33 -21.70
CA VAL A 158 11.27 -17.90 -21.35
C VAL A 158 11.10 -17.83 -19.84
N VAL A 159 12.16 -17.36 -19.15
CA VAL A 159 12.21 -17.19 -17.68
C VAL A 159 11.75 -18.46 -16.95
N GLY A 160 12.52 -19.56 -17.11
CA GLY A 160 12.24 -20.88 -16.52
C GLY A 160 11.07 -21.65 -17.14
N MET A 161 10.13 -20.99 -17.83
CA MET A 161 8.92 -21.60 -18.37
C MET A 161 9.02 -21.91 -19.87
N GLY A 162 8.43 -23.03 -20.30
CA GLY A 162 8.24 -23.30 -21.74
C GLY A 162 7.33 -22.25 -22.39
N VAL A 163 7.69 -21.80 -23.61
CA VAL A 163 7.02 -20.69 -24.33
C VAL A 163 5.50 -20.82 -24.39
N GLY A 164 4.95 -22.03 -24.61
CA GLY A 164 3.49 -22.25 -24.62
C GLY A 164 2.82 -21.90 -23.29
N LYS A 165 3.39 -22.36 -22.17
CA LYS A 165 2.91 -22.10 -20.81
C LYS A 165 3.01 -20.62 -20.44
N TYR A 166 4.14 -19.99 -20.76
CA TYR A 166 4.31 -18.54 -20.58
C TYR A 166 3.25 -17.74 -21.37
N ASN A 167 3.00 -18.11 -22.64
CA ASN A 167 1.98 -17.45 -23.45
C ASN A 167 0.55 -17.65 -22.91
N LEU A 168 0.23 -18.83 -22.37
CA LEU A 168 -1.07 -19.10 -21.73
C LEU A 168 -1.26 -18.28 -20.45
N LEU A 169 -0.30 -18.33 -19.52
CA LEU A 169 -0.33 -17.53 -18.30
C LEU A 169 -0.34 -16.03 -18.60
N ARG A 170 0.38 -15.59 -19.64
CA ARG A 170 0.35 -14.19 -20.09
C ARG A 170 -1.02 -13.79 -20.68
N LYS A 171 -1.72 -14.67 -21.42
CA LYS A 171 -3.12 -14.41 -21.83
C LYS A 171 -4.03 -14.24 -20.61
N ARG A 172 -3.90 -15.09 -19.60
CA ARG A 172 -4.66 -15.00 -18.33
C ARG A 172 -4.34 -13.70 -17.56
N GLN A 173 -3.06 -13.33 -17.44
CA GLN A 173 -2.62 -12.07 -16.83
C GLN A 173 -3.18 -10.84 -17.55
N ILE A 174 -3.17 -10.83 -18.89
CA ILE A 174 -3.79 -9.76 -19.68
C ILE A 174 -5.26 -9.62 -19.28
N LYS A 175 -6.02 -10.72 -19.30
CA LYS A 175 -7.45 -10.73 -18.91
C LYS A 175 -7.67 -10.15 -17.52
N LEU A 176 -6.91 -10.63 -16.53
CA LEU A 176 -6.98 -10.17 -15.13
C LEU A 176 -6.70 -8.67 -14.98
N GLU A 177 -5.80 -8.08 -15.76
CA GLU A 177 -5.50 -6.64 -15.70
C GLU A 177 -6.47 -5.77 -16.51
N THR A 178 -7.00 -6.26 -17.63
CA THR A 178 -7.80 -5.44 -18.57
C THR A 178 -9.30 -5.63 -18.47
N GLU A 179 -9.76 -6.74 -17.88
CA GLU A 179 -11.19 -7.12 -17.89
C GLU A 179 -11.79 -7.19 -16.48
N ALA A 180 -11.04 -7.05 -15.37
CA ALA A 180 -11.56 -7.20 -14.01
C ALA A 180 -12.83 -6.37 -13.69
N TRP A 181 -12.92 -5.11 -14.16
CA TRP A 181 -14.12 -4.28 -14.01
C TRP A 181 -15.25 -4.64 -14.98
N GLN A 182 -14.91 -5.25 -16.12
CA GLN A 182 -15.87 -5.69 -17.13
C GLN A 182 -16.44 -7.07 -16.82
N GLU A 183 -15.64 -8.00 -16.29
CA GLU A 183 -16.08 -9.27 -15.72
C GLU A 183 -17.03 -9.00 -14.54
N ALA A 184 -16.71 -8.06 -13.66
CA ALA A 184 -17.61 -7.65 -12.59
C ALA A 184 -18.92 -7.05 -13.15
N ALA A 185 -18.87 -6.11 -14.08
CA ALA A 185 -20.08 -5.54 -14.71
C ALA A 185 -20.94 -6.61 -15.40
N LYS A 186 -20.31 -7.58 -16.06
CA LYS A 186 -20.97 -8.72 -16.69
C LYS A 186 -21.57 -9.68 -15.66
N GLU A 187 -20.89 -9.95 -14.55
CA GLU A 187 -21.45 -10.72 -13.42
C GLU A 187 -22.70 -10.04 -12.85
N TYR A 188 -22.73 -8.70 -12.72
CA TYR A 188 -23.94 -7.98 -12.30
C TYR A 188 -25.07 -8.04 -13.34
N GLN A 189 -24.76 -8.03 -14.64
CA GLN A 189 -25.76 -8.16 -15.71
C GLN A 189 -26.34 -9.58 -15.78
N GLU A 190 -25.49 -10.61 -15.80
CA GLU A 190 -25.92 -12.01 -15.85
C GLU A 190 -26.72 -12.39 -14.58
N LEU A 191 -26.29 -11.92 -13.41
CA LEU A 191 -26.98 -12.18 -12.15
C LEU A 191 -28.30 -11.39 -12.00
N LEU A 192 -28.48 -10.29 -12.74
CA LEU A 192 -29.81 -9.64 -12.90
C LEU A 192 -30.71 -10.49 -13.81
N THR A 193 -30.20 -10.94 -14.96
CA THR A 193 -30.95 -11.82 -15.89
C THR A 193 -31.39 -13.12 -15.18
N ASP A 194 -30.48 -13.82 -14.50
CA ASP A 194 -30.80 -15.01 -13.70
C ASP A 194 -31.86 -14.73 -12.62
N MET A 195 -31.81 -13.55 -11.97
CA MET A 195 -32.83 -13.16 -10.99
C MET A 195 -34.20 -12.91 -11.61
N CYS A 196 -34.26 -12.28 -12.79
CA CYS A 196 -35.49 -12.02 -13.53
C CYS A 196 -36.12 -13.31 -14.07
N GLU A 197 -35.31 -14.24 -14.59
CA GLU A 197 -35.78 -15.50 -15.18
C GLU A 197 -36.12 -16.54 -14.11
N GLN A 198 -35.23 -16.74 -13.12
CA GLN A 198 -35.33 -17.85 -12.16
C GLN A 198 -35.99 -17.45 -10.81
N LYS A 199 -36.36 -16.17 -10.64
CA LYS A 199 -37.02 -15.62 -9.42
C LYS A 199 -36.22 -15.82 -8.11
N LEU A 200 -34.89 -15.98 -8.21
CA LEU A 200 -34.00 -16.35 -7.09
C LEU A 200 -33.72 -15.25 -6.04
N ALA A 201 -34.44 -14.13 -6.07
CA ALA A 201 -34.24 -12.97 -5.20
C ALA A 201 -34.10 -13.28 -3.68
N PRO A 202 -34.83 -14.25 -3.08
CA PRO A 202 -34.67 -14.59 -1.65
C PRO A 202 -33.33 -15.24 -1.27
N ASN A 203 -32.66 -15.88 -2.23
CA ASN A 203 -31.51 -16.76 -1.95
C ASN A 203 -30.15 -16.06 -2.09
N LEU A 204 -30.13 -14.79 -2.52
CA LEU A 204 -28.88 -14.03 -2.67
C LEU A 204 -28.36 -13.50 -1.32
N PRO A 205 -27.03 -13.41 -1.13
CA PRO A 205 -26.46 -12.67 -0.02
C PRO A 205 -26.93 -11.19 -0.06
N TYR A 206 -27.52 -10.70 1.04
CA TYR A 206 -28.22 -9.41 1.15
C TYR A 206 -27.55 -8.18 0.49
N ILE A 207 -26.21 -8.12 0.45
CA ILE A 207 -25.51 -7.00 -0.20
C ILE A 207 -25.31 -7.21 -1.70
N LYS A 208 -25.25 -8.46 -2.21
CA LYS A 208 -25.32 -8.69 -3.66
C LYS A 208 -26.65 -8.20 -4.22
N SER A 209 -27.78 -8.52 -3.58
CA SER A 209 -29.10 -8.01 -3.99
C SER A 209 -29.20 -6.49 -3.89
N LEU A 210 -28.60 -5.86 -2.88
CA LEU A 210 -28.50 -4.38 -2.83
C LEU A 210 -27.63 -3.82 -3.98
N PHE A 211 -26.45 -4.37 -4.26
CA PHE A 211 -25.61 -3.91 -5.38
C PHE A 211 -26.31 -4.07 -6.74
N LEU A 212 -27.03 -5.17 -6.95
CA LEU A 212 -27.83 -5.41 -8.17
C LEU A 212 -28.96 -4.38 -8.28
N GLY A 213 -29.71 -4.16 -7.20
CA GLY A 213 -30.77 -3.15 -7.14
C GLY A 213 -30.30 -1.70 -7.27
N TRP A 214 -29.03 -1.40 -6.95
CA TRP A 214 -28.42 -0.08 -7.19
C TRP A 214 -27.75 0.05 -8.57
N PHE A 215 -27.39 -1.05 -9.22
CA PHE A 215 -26.60 -1.05 -10.44
C PHE A 215 -27.34 -0.40 -11.62
N GLU A 216 -28.56 -0.84 -11.93
CA GLU A 216 -29.31 -0.29 -13.06
C GLU A 216 -29.70 1.18 -12.86
N PRO A 217 -30.29 1.58 -11.71
CA PRO A 217 -30.61 2.99 -11.46
C PRO A 217 -29.37 3.91 -11.54
N LEU A 218 -28.21 3.45 -11.04
CA LEU A 218 -26.96 4.22 -11.15
C LEU A 218 -26.41 4.26 -12.59
N ARG A 219 -26.43 3.14 -13.32
CA ARG A 219 -26.03 3.06 -14.74
C ARG A 219 -26.82 4.07 -15.56
N ASP A 220 -28.14 4.09 -15.39
CA ASP A 220 -29.04 4.90 -16.21
C ASP A 220 -28.97 6.39 -15.81
N ALA A 221 -28.79 6.69 -14.52
CA ALA A 221 -28.53 8.05 -14.05
C ALA A 221 -27.15 8.59 -14.54
N ILE A 222 -26.12 7.74 -14.64
CA ILE A 222 -24.83 8.11 -15.24
C ILE A 222 -24.96 8.33 -16.76
N ALA A 223 -25.69 7.47 -17.47
CA ALA A 223 -25.93 7.63 -18.90
C ALA A 223 -26.68 8.94 -19.22
N ALA A 224 -27.71 9.27 -18.42
CA ALA A 224 -28.42 10.54 -18.53
C ALA A 224 -27.52 11.77 -18.24
N ASP A 225 -26.59 11.67 -17.28
CA ASP A 225 -25.62 12.74 -17.02
C ASP A 225 -24.59 12.88 -18.17
N GLN A 226 -24.16 11.76 -18.78
CA GLN A 226 -23.33 11.76 -20.00
C GLN A 226 -24.06 12.42 -21.18
N ASP A 227 -25.33 12.09 -21.45
CA ASP A 227 -26.10 12.74 -22.51
C ASP A 227 -26.37 14.23 -22.22
N SER A 228 -26.46 14.63 -20.94
CA SER A 228 -26.47 16.04 -20.53
C SER A 228 -25.11 16.73 -20.70
N CYS A 229 -23.99 16.00 -20.57
CA CYS A 229 -22.63 16.52 -20.80
C CYS A 229 -22.36 16.81 -22.28
N LYS A 230 -22.95 16.03 -23.20
CA LYS A 230 -22.80 16.18 -24.66
C LYS A 230 -23.50 17.42 -25.24
N GLN A 231 -24.40 18.07 -24.51
CA GLN A 231 -25.12 19.24 -25.00
C GLN A 231 -24.21 20.49 -25.05
N PRO A 232 -24.21 21.28 -26.16
CA PRO A 232 -23.23 22.34 -26.39
C PRO A 232 -23.29 23.52 -25.40
N ASN A 233 -24.37 23.65 -24.62
CA ASN A 233 -24.52 24.66 -23.56
C ASN A 233 -24.16 24.15 -22.14
N SER A 234 -23.71 22.89 -22.00
CA SER A 234 -23.48 22.25 -20.70
C SER A 234 -22.23 22.80 -20.00
N ARG A 235 -22.42 23.82 -19.13
CA ARG A 235 -21.34 24.42 -18.31
C ARG A 235 -20.90 23.55 -17.12
N GLN A 236 -21.12 22.23 -17.20
CA GLN A 236 -20.86 21.29 -16.11
C GLN A 236 -19.36 21.01 -15.96
N SER A 237 -18.80 21.23 -14.76
CA SER A 237 -17.34 21.22 -14.57
C SER A 237 -16.67 19.84 -14.64
N HIS A 238 -17.45 18.76 -14.73
CA HIS A 238 -17.01 17.38 -14.93
C HIS A 238 -17.23 16.85 -16.35
N ALA A 239 -18.01 17.55 -17.20
CA ALA A 239 -18.39 17.09 -18.54
C ALA A 239 -17.20 16.68 -19.44
N PRO A 240 -16.07 17.42 -19.50
CA PRO A 240 -14.91 17.05 -20.35
C PRO A 240 -14.23 15.72 -19.98
N TYR A 241 -14.68 15.07 -18.91
CA TYR A 241 -14.10 13.83 -18.38
C TYR A 241 -15.09 12.66 -18.38
N PHE A 242 -16.41 12.92 -18.45
CA PHE A 242 -17.46 11.95 -18.13
C PHE A 242 -17.75 10.97 -19.28
N ASP A 243 -17.71 11.42 -20.54
CA ASP A 243 -17.99 10.59 -21.73
C ASP A 243 -16.87 9.60 -22.12
N HIS A 244 -15.81 9.53 -21.32
CA HIS A 244 -14.62 8.74 -21.66
C HIS A 244 -14.70 7.25 -21.30
N LEU A 245 -15.75 6.83 -20.57
CA LEU A 245 -15.94 5.45 -20.12
C LEU A 245 -17.44 5.08 -20.18
N PRO A 246 -17.80 3.85 -20.58
CA PRO A 246 -19.17 3.36 -20.48
C PRO A 246 -19.77 3.45 -19.06
N ALA A 247 -21.06 3.79 -18.98
CA ALA A 247 -21.76 4.09 -17.74
C ALA A 247 -21.85 2.90 -16.76
N ASP A 248 -21.94 1.67 -17.28
CA ASP A 248 -21.89 0.41 -16.53
C ASP A 248 -20.57 0.29 -15.73
N LYS A 249 -19.43 0.52 -16.39
CA LYS A 249 -18.12 0.51 -15.73
C LYS A 249 -18.01 1.63 -14.70
N MET A 250 -18.54 2.82 -15.00
CA MET A 250 -18.55 3.94 -14.05
C MET A 250 -19.40 3.62 -12.80
N ALA A 251 -20.55 2.96 -12.96
CA ALA A 251 -21.40 2.52 -11.86
C ALA A 251 -20.68 1.48 -10.96
N VAL A 252 -20.13 0.42 -11.56
CA VAL A 252 -19.39 -0.64 -10.82
C VAL A 252 -18.19 -0.05 -10.08
N ILE A 253 -17.35 0.76 -10.74
CA ILE A 253 -16.18 1.38 -10.10
C ILE A 253 -16.62 2.27 -8.93
N THR A 254 -17.69 3.06 -9.09
CA THR A 254 -18.19 3.96 -8.03
C THR A 254 -18.65 3.18 -6.81
N MET A 255 -19.51 2.17 -6.98
CA MET A 255 -20.00 1.34 -5.88
C MET A 255 -18.85 0.64 -5.13
N HIS A 256 -17.93 -0.01 -5.85
CA HIS A 256 -16.83 -0.75 -5.23
C HIS A 256 -15.80 0.17 -4.56
N LYS A 257 -15.47 1.33 -5.16
CA LYS A 257 -14.52 2.26 -4.55
C LYS A 257 -15.12 2.97 -3.34
N LEU A 258 -16.42 3.30 -3.34
CA LEU A 258 -17.06 3.85 -2.14
C LEU A 258 -17.15 2.80 -1.02
N MET A 259 -17.64 1.59 -1.33
CA MET A 259 -17.79 0.49 -0.36
C MET A 259 -16.44 0.12 0.28
N GLY A 260 -15.39 -0.09 -0.52
CA GLY A 260 -14.06 -0.44 -0.02
C GLY A 260 -13.44 0.63 0.89
N LEU A 261 -13.76 1.92 0.69
CA LEU A 261 -13.32 2.99 1.58
C LEU A 261 -14.14 3.08 2.89
N LEU A 262 -15.42 2.74 2.84
CA LEU A 262 -16.27 2.65 4.04
C LEU A 262 -15.85 1.49 4.97
N MET A 263 -15.21 0.46 4.42
CA MET A 263 -14.65 -0.70 5.16
C MET A 263 -13.28 -0.45 5.79
N THR A 264 -12.53 0.57 5.34
CA THR A 264 -11.08 0.71 5.63
C THR A 264 -10.71 2.00 6.38
N ASN A 265 -11.67 2.78 6.86
CA ASN A 265 -11.42 4.15 7.33
C ASN A 265 -11.35 4.30 8.87
N ASN A 266 -10.24 4.86 9.36
CA ASN A 266 -9.98 5.25 10.76
C ASN A 266 -10.94 6.33 11.34
N GLY A 267 -11.97 6.76 10.59
CA GLY A 267 -12.98 7.73 11.04
C GLY A 267 -14.15 7.12 11.82
N GLY A 268 -14.23 5.79 11.88
CA GLY A 268 -15.40 5.02 12.34
C GLY A 268 -16.11 4.36 11.15
N ILE A 269 -16.44 3.07 11.29
CA ILE A 269 -16.99 2.23 10.21
C ILE A 269 -18.20 2.87 9.56
N GLY A 270 -18.33 2.71 8.24
CA GLY A 270 -19.50 3.16 7.52
C GLY A 270 -19.56 4.68 7.41
N SER A 271 -18.46 5.38 7.66
CA SER A 271 -18.31 6.79 7.33
C SER A 271 -16.98 7.03 6.59
N VAL A 272 -17.01 7.81 5.51
CA VAL A 272 -15.83 8.18 4.70
C VAL A 272 -15.82 9.68 4.43
N ARG A 273 -14.66 10.34 4.48
CA ARG A 273 -14.56 11.76 4.13
C ARG A 273 -14.81 11.95 2.63
N VAL A 274 -15.68 12.89 2.26
CA VAL A 274 -16.05 13.14 0.85
C VAL A 274 -14.82 13.43 -0.02
N VAL A 275 -13.82 14.16 0.50
CA VAL A 275 -12.54 14.41 -0.20
C VAL A 275 -11.83 13.11 -0.58
N GLN A 276 -11.76 12.15 0.34
CA GLN A 276 -11.04 10.89 0.16
C GLN A 276 -11.77 9.98 -0.84
N ALA A 277 -13.10 9.88 -0.73
CA ALA A 277 -13.93 9.14 -1.67
C ALA A 277 -13.86 9.75 -3.09
N ALA A 278 -14.01 11.07 -3.21
CA ALA A 278 -14.01 11.75 -4.50
C ALA A 278 -12.67 11.64 -5.24
N CYS A 279 -11.53 11.83 -4.54
CA CYS A 279 -10.20 11.59 -5.13
C CYS A 279 -10.08 10.14 -5.64
N ALA A 280 -10.33 9.15 -4.78
CA ALA A 280 -10.08 7.74 -5.08
C ALA A 280 -11.00 7.17 -6.18
N ILE A 281 -12.26 7.63 -6.26
CA ILE A 281 -13.18 7.31 -7.36
C ILE A 281 -12.68 7.96 -8.66
N GLY A 282 -12.40 9.27 -8.64
CA GLY A 282 -11.94 9.99 -9.83
C GLY A 282 -10.62 9.45 -10.39
N GLU A 283 -9.66 9.11 -9.53
CA GLU A 283 -8.41 8.46 -9.90
C GLU A 283 -8.64 7.07 -10.51
N ALA A 284 -9.58 6.27 -9.97
CA ALA A 284 -9.91 4.95 -10.52
C ALA A 284 -10.58 5.04 -11.91
N ILE A 285 -11.47 6.02 -12.11
CA ILE A 285 -12.08 6.29 -13.41
C ILE A 285 -11.03 6.73 -14.44
N GLU A 286 -10.08 7.60 -14.09
CA GLU A 286 -8.99 7.98 -15.01
C GLU A 286 -8.15 6.75 -15.43
N GLN A 287 -7.86 5.84 -14.48
CA GLN A 287 -7.09 4.63 -14.77
C GLN A 287 -7.81 3.71 -15.76
N GLU A 288 -9.10 3.44 -15.55
CA GLU A 288 -9.90 2.63 -16.48
C GLU A 288 -10.10 3.33 -17.84
N VAL A 289 -10.30 4.66 -17.88
CA VAL A 289 -10.35 5.45 -19.12
C VAL A 289 -9.10 5.25 -19.99
N ARG A 290 -7.91 5.22 -19.37
CA ARG A 290 -6.65 4.98 -20.08
C ARG A 290 -6.58 3.56 -20.66
N ILE A 291 -6.96 2.55 -19.86
CA ILE A 291 -7.00 1.14 -20.26
C ILE A 291 -8.01 0.93 -21.40
N HIS A 292 -9.24 1.43 -21.24
CA HIS A 292 -10.31 1.32 -22.24
C HIS A 292 -9.91 1.96 -23.58
N ARG A 293 -9.36 3.19 -23.55
CA ARG A 293 -8.89 3.89 -24.76
C ARG A 293 -7.72 3.17 -25.44
N PHE A 294 -6.82 2.54 -24.69
CA PHE A 294 -5.75 1.71 -25.25
C PHE A 294 -6.33 0.48 -25.96
N LEU A 295 -7.29 -0.21 -25.34
CA LEU A 295 -7.96 -1.37 -25.91
C LEU A 295 -8.76 -1.02 -27.17
N GLU A 296 -9.54 0.07 -27.17
CA GLU A 296 -10.22 0.60 -28.35
C GLU A 296 -9.25 0.87 -29.51
N LYS A 297 -8.12 1.55 -29.24
CA LYS A 297 -7.06 1.82 -30.22
C LYS A 297 -6.42 0.55 -30.79
N THR A 298 -6.60 -0.62 -30.16
CA THR A 298 -6.20 -1.93 -30.71
C THR A 298 -7.34 -2.68 -31.40
N LYS A 299 -8.59 -2.64 -30.88
CA LYS A 299 -9.77 -3.25 -31.53
C LYS A 299 -10.09 -2.59 -32.87
N LYS A 300 -10.14 -1.25 -32.93
CA LYS A 300 -10.37 -0.48 -34.18
C LYS A 300 -9.27 -0.71 -35.24
N LYS A 301 -8.10 -1.24 -34.84
CA LYS A 301 -7.01 -1.65 -35.77
C LYS A 301 -7.18 -3.05 -36.37
N LYS A 302 -8.11 -3.88 -35.89
CA LYS A 302 -8.46 -5.18 -36.51
C LYS A 302 -9.49 -4.92 -37.63
N ASN A 303 -10.68 -4.43 -37.26
CA ASN A 303 -11.83 -4.25 -38.15
C ASN A 303 -11.59 -3.28 -39.34
N THR A 304 -10.61 -2.37 -39.27
CA THR A 304 -10.20 -1.51 -40.42
C THR A 304 -9.31 -2.23 -41.44
N THR A 305 -8.98 -3.50 -41.22
CA THR A 305 -8.36 -4.38 -42.23
C THR A 305 -9.42 -5.06 -43.08
N ASP A 306 -10.59 -5.31 -42.47
CA ASP A 306 -11.66 -6.14 -43.05
C ASP A 306 -12.74 -5.26 -43.71
N LYS A 307 -13.06 -4.09 -43.12
CA LYS A 307 -14.05 -3.13 -43.65
C LYS A 307 -13.46 -2.05 -44.57
N LYS A 308 -12.60 -2.44 -45.51
CA LYS A 308 -12.04 -1.51 -46.52
C LYS A 308 -12.11 -2.05 -47.96
N ALA A 309 -13.07 -2.95 -48.21
CA ALA A 309 -13.31 -3.60 -49.51
C ALA A 309 -14.65 -3.18 -50.16
N GLU A 310 -15.54 -2.50 -49.44
CA GLU A 310 -16.89 -2.14 -49.90
C GLU A 310 -17.26 -0.71 -49.50
N ALA A 311 -18.10 -0.07 -50.32
CA ALA A 311 -18.62 1.30 -50.24
C ALA A 311 -17.70 2.45 -50.73
N ASP A 312 -17.50 2.53 -52.05
CA ASP A 312 -17.17 3.77 -52.77
C ASP A 312 -18.42 4.32 -53.51
N SER A 313 -18.68 5.63 -53.41
CA SER A 313 -19.17 6.50 -54.51
C SER A 313 -19.68 7.88 -54.02
N VAL A 314 -19.74 8.83 -54.97
CA VAL A 314 -20.14 10.26 -54.87
C VAL A 314 -19.01 11.24 -54.45
N PRO A 315 -18.64 12.21 -55.32
CA PRO A 315 -17.50 13.12 -55.09
C PRO A 315 -17.88 14.43 -54.35
N VAL A 316 -16.86 15.10 -53.78
CA VAL A 316 -16.99 16.42 -53.14
C VAL A 316 -15.86 17.36 -53.62
N THR A 317 -15.98 18.66 -53.38
CA THR A 317 -15.29 19.74 -54.10
C THR A 317 -13.85 20.06 -53.67
N ILE A 318 -13.14 20.77 -54.55
CA ILE A 318 -11.69 21.07 -54.55
C ILE A 318 -11.15 21.73 -53.26
N GLU A 319 -11.97 22.47 -52.51
CA GLU A 319 -11.53 23.03 -51.21
C GLU A 319 -11.48 21.97 -50.10
N GLN A 320 -12.30 20.92 -50.19
CA GLN A 320 -12.18 19.76 -49.31
C GLN A 320 -10.98 18.89 -49.70
N GLU A 321 -10.57 18.84 -50.97
CA GLU A 321 -9.38 18.08 -51.40
C GLU A 321 -8.11 18.52 -50.68
N LYS A 322 -7.88 19.83 -50.46
CA LYS A 322 -6.67 20.31 -49.77
C LYS A 322 -6.63 19.95 -48.29
N LEU A 323 -7.76 20.07 -47.60
CA LEU A 323 -7.88 19.61 -46.20
C LEU A 323 -7.78 18.08 -46.12
N ALA A 324 -8.42 17.37 -47.05
CA ALA A 324 -8.31 15.92 -47.16
C ALA A 324 -6.87 15.49 -47.41
N ASP A 325 -6.09 16.15 -48.27
CA ASP A 325 -4.70 15.82 -48.59
C ASP A 325 -3.75 16.05 -47.40
N GLU A 326 -4.00 17.02 -46.52
CA GLU A 326 -3.29 17.15 -45.24
C GLU A 326 -3.72 16.08 -44.21
N GLN A 327 -5.02 15.82 -44.08
CA GLN A 327 -5.56 14.68 -43.31
C GLN A 327 -4.99 13.33 -43.82
N GLU A 328 -4.82 13.19 -45.12
CA GLU A 328 -4.35 11.96 -45.78
C GLU A 328 -2.84 11.82 -45.62
N LYS A 329 -2.04 12.90 -45.67
CA LYS A 329 -0.62 12.86 -45.30
C LYS A 329 -0.43 12.44 -43.84
N LEU A 330 -1.18 13.04 -42.92
CA LEU A 330 -1.16 12.69 -41.49
C LEU A 330 -1.59 11.23 -41.25
N THR A 331 -2.63 10.74 -41.92
CA THR A 331 -3.08 9.35 -41.78
C THR A 331 -2.18 8.36 -42.52
N LYS A 332 -1.55 8.71 -43.65
CA LYS A 332 -0.50 7.93 -44.32
C LYS A 332 0.76 7.80 -43.44
N GLU A 333 1.12 8.84 -42.70
CA GLU A 333 2.21 8.77 -41.71
C GLU A 333 1.83 7.91 -40.50
N GLN A 334 0.64 8.10 -39.92
CA GLN A 334 0.13 7.23 -38.86
C GLN A 334 -0.01 5.77 -39.33
N GLU A 335 -0.32 5.52 -40.61
CA GLU A 335 -0.30 4.19 -41.20
C GLU A 335 1.13 3.63 -41.34
N ARG A 336 2.11 4.42 -41.77
CA ARG A 336 3.52 4.00 -41.79
C ARG A 336 3.99 3.62 -40.39
N LEU A 337 3.65 4.43 -39.37
CA LEU A 337 3.93 4.13 -37.96
C LEU A 337 3.16 2.90 -37.47
N ARG A 338 1.88 2.72 -37.81
CA ARG A 338 1.06 1.52 -37.53
C ARG A 338 1.66 0.26 -38.16
N LYS A 339 2.11 0.34 -39.42
CA LYS A 339 2.76 -0.77 -40.16
C LYS A 339 4.13 -1.10 -39.54
N LYS A 340 4.92 -0.09 -39.14
CA LYS A 340 6.18 -0.24 -38.37
C LYS A 340 5.94 -0.91 -37.01
N VAL A 341 4.96 -0.44 -36.23
CA VAL A 341 4.55 -1.01 -34.94
C VAL A 341 4.05 -2.45 -35.09
N ASN A 342 3.15 -2.75 -36.04
CA ASN A 342 2.66 -4.12 -36.24
C ASN A 342 3.79 -5.08 -36.67
N LYS A 343 4.75 -4.61 -37.48
CA LYS A 343 5.96 -5.37 -37.84
C LYS A 343 6.88 -5.59 -36.64
N LEU A 344 6.93 -4.68 -35.66
CA LEU A 344 7.64 -4.85 -34.40
C LEU A 344 6.91 -5.76 -33.41
N ILE A 345 5.57 -5.72 -33.36
CA ILE A 345 4.73 -6.62 -32.55
C ILE A 345 4.88 -8.07 -33.06
N LYS A 346 4.73 -8.31 -34.38
CA LYS A 346 4.98 -9.64 -34.99
C LYS A 346 6.42 -10.12 -34.80
N ARG A 347 7.39 -9.21 -34.62
CA ARG A 347 8.81 -9.50 -34.29
C ARG A 347 9.11 -9.44 -32.78
N GLN A 348 8.09 -9.39 -31.92
CA GLN A 348 8.19 -9.38 -30.45
C GLN A 348 9.01 -8.23 -29.83
N LYS A 349 9.41 -7.19 -30.59
CA LYS A 349 10.24 -6.06 -30.12
C LYS A 349 9.44 -5.00 -29.35
N MET A 350 8.82 -5.43 -28.25
CA MET A 350 7.77 -4.67 -27.55
C MET A 350 8.25 -3.37 -26.88
N GLN A 351 9.54 -3.23 -26.57
CA GLN A 351 10.10 -1.97 -26.07
C GLN A 351 10.08 -0.86 -27.14
N GLN A 352 10.37 -1.21 -28.41
CA GLN A 352 10.33 -0.24 -29.52
C GLN A 352 8.89 0.17 -29.85
N VAL A 353 7.92 -0.74 -29.63
CA VAL A 353 6.48 -0.43 -29.68
C VAL A 353 6.09 0.57 -28.58
N ARG A 354 6.54 0.35 -27.33
CA ARG A 354 6.30 1.28 -26.19
C ARG A 354 7.00 2.64 -26.36
N GLY A 355 8.02 2.76 -27.21
CA GLY A 355 8.58 4.05 -27.64
C GLY A 355 7.58 4.82 -28.50
N ILE A 356 7.31 4.30 -29.70
CA ILE A 356 6.43 4.92 -30.72
C ILE A 356 5.02 5.22 -30.17
N VAL A 357 4.49 4.39 -29.27
CA VAL A 357 3.18 4.64 -28.64
C VAL A 357 3.23 5.83 -27.67
N LYS A 358 4.28 5.97 -26.85
CA LYS A 358 4.38 7.06 -25.86
C LYS A 358 4.71 8.42 -26.50
N GLU A 359 5.21 8.40 -27.73
CA GLU A 359 5.37 9.56 -28.62
C GLU A 359 4.04 10.00 -29.30
N GLN A 360 2.92 9.31 -29.03
CA GLN A 360 1.56 9.63 -29.53
C GLN A 360 0.50 9.71 -28.39
N GLU A 361 0.92 10.08 -27.18
CA GLU A 361 0.05 10.18 -25.99
C GLU A 361 -0.01 11.59 -25.38
N ASP A 362 -0.46 12.57 -26.19
CA ASP A 362 -0.67 13.98 -25.78
C ASP A 362 -1.89 14.22 -24.85
N LEU A 363 -2.17 13.28 -23.94
CA LEU A 363 -3.16 13.46 -22.88
C LEU A 363 -2.48 13.67 -21.53
N LYS A 364 -2.35 14.95 -21.17
CA LYS A 364 -1.96 15.43 -19.84
C LYS A 364 -2.83 14.74 -18.76
N PRO A 365 -2.22 14.11 -17.74
CA PRO A 365 -2.97 13.50 -16.63
C PRO A 365 -3.98 14.46 -15.99
N TRP A 366 -5.12 13.93 -15.58
CA TRP A 366 -6.16 14.71 -14.92
C TRP A 366 -5.60 15.36 -13.65
N GLY A 367 -6.00 16.61 -13.40
CA GLY A 367 -5.68 17.31 -12.16
C GLY A 367 -6.54 16.79 -11.01
N GLN A 368 -6.03 16.89 -9.78
CA GLN A 368 -6.75 16.49 -8.56
C GLN A 368 -8.15 17.14 -8.45
N GLU A 369 -8.31 18.36 -8.99
CA GLU A 369 -9.59 19.04 -9.13
C GLU A 369 -10.58 18.30 -10.05
N ALA A 370 -10.12 17.74 -11.17
CA ALA A 370 -10.95 16.97 -12.09
C ALA A 370 -11.35 15.61 -11.48
N HIS A 371 -10.40 14.90 -10.83
CA HIS A 371 -10.70 13.68 -10.07
C HIS A 371 -11.81 13.94 -9.05
N VAL A 372 -11.67 15.01 -8.26
CA VAL A 372 -12.61 15.38 -7.20
C VAL A 372 -13.97 15.82 -7.74
N LYS A 373 -14.02 16.52 -8.88
CA LYS A 373 -15.29 16.89 -9.54
C LYS A 373 -16.05 15.67 -10.06
N VAL A 374 -15.37 14.80 -10.82
CA VAL A 374 -15.94 13.54 -11.35
C VAL A 374 -16.39 12.63 -10.21
N GLY A 375 -15.53 12.42 -9.20
CA GLY A 375 -15.84 11.60 -8.04
C GLY A 375 -17.00 12.13 -7.20
N CYS A 376 -17.12 13.45 -7.00
CA CYS A 376 -18.28 14.03 -6.32
C CYS A 376 -19.59 13.85 -7.10
N ARG A 377 -19.58 13.99 -8.44
CA ARG A 377 -20.80 13.75 -9.23
C ARG A 377 -21.23 12.29 -9.15
N LEU A 378 -20.29 11.35 -9.25
CA LEU A 378 -20.57 9.92 -9.14
C LEU A 378 -21.08 9.50 -7.75
N ILE A 379 -20.50 10.05 -6.67
CA ILE A 379 -21.02 9.85 -5.30
C ILE A 379 -22.45 10.40 -5.18
N GLN A 380 -22.72 11.57 -5.76
CA GLN A 380 -24.05 12.17 -5.73
C GLN A 380 -25.07 11.31 -6.48
N LEU A 381 -24.77 10.89 -7.72
CA LEU A 381 -25.64 10.01 -8.50
C LEU A 381 -25.95 8.71 -7.74
N LEU A 382 -24.96 8.12 -7.05
CA LEU A 382 -25.16 6.94 -6.20
C LEU A 382 -26.01 7.25 -4.95
N MET A 383 -25.92 8.45 -4.36
CA MET A 383 -26.82 8.86 -3.25
C MET A 383 -28.25 9.09 -3.74
N ASP A 384 -28.41 9.63 -4.94
CA ASP A 384 -29.70 9.96 -5.56
C ASP A 384 -30.42 8.69 -6.08
N THR A 385 -29.73 7.54 -6.20
CA THR A 385 -30.31 6.27 -6.71
C THR A 385 -30.28 5.09 -5.75
N ALA A 386 -29.35 5.02 -4.78
CA ALA A 386 -29.23 3.87 -3.88
C ALA A 386 -30.15 3.99 -2.67
N TYR A 387 -31.23 3.20 -2.66
CA TYR A 387 -32.18 3.08 -1.56
C TYR A 387 -32.16 1.70 -0.90
N ILE A 388 -32.70 1.60 0.31
CA ILE A 388 -32.79 0.37 1.10
C ILE A 388 -34.21 0.25 1.65
N GLN A 389 -34.75 -0.95 1.57
CA GLN A 389 -35.90 -1.39 2.36
C GLN A 389 -35.37 -2.22 3.54
N PRO A 390 -35.72 -1.88 4.80
CA PRO A 390 -35.57 -2.78 5.93
C PRO A 390 -36.34 -4.09 5.71
N PRO A 391 -35.93 -5.20 6.35
CA PRO A 391 -36.84 -6.32 6.58
C PRO A 391 -38.11 -5.82 7.27
N VAL A 392 -39.28 -6.33 6.89
CA VAL A 392 -40.55 -5.95 7.53
C VAL A 392 -40.59 -6.51 8.94
N ASP A 393 -40.44 -5.64 9.94
CA ASP A 393 -40.73 -5.98 11.34
C ASP A 393 -42.21 -6.35 11.46
N GLN A 394 -42.49 -7.58 11.92
CA GLN A 394 -43.81 -8.25 11.83
C GLN A 394 -44.90 -7.69 12.76
N ILE A 395 -44.82 -6.41 13.11
CA ILE A 395 -45.60 -5.76 14.18
C ILE A 395 -46.38 -4.53 13.66
N GLY A 396 -46.06 -4.00 12.46
CA GLY A 396 -46.72 -2.82 11.89
C GLY A 396 -47.21 -3.02 10.46
N ASP A 397 -48.51 -2.87 10.23
CA ASP A 397 -49.15 -2.84 8.91
C ASP A 397 -48.98 -1.43 8.30
N GLY A 398 -47.74 -1.12 7.89
CA GLY A 398 -47.33 0.19 7.39
C GLY A 398 -46.57 0.12 6.06
N PRO A 399 -46.53 1.22 5.28
CA PRO A 399 -45.77 1.27 4.04
C PRO A 399 -44.27 1.07 4.31
N PRO A 400 -43.52 0.44 3.39
CA PRO A 400 -42.10 0.15 3.60
C PRO A 400 -41.27 1.43 3.77
N ASP A 401 -40.44 1.48 4.80
CA ASP A 401 -39.53 2.58 5.12
C ASP A 401 -38.34 2.63 4.14
N ILE A 402 -38.60 3.11 2.92
CA ILE A 402 -37.61 3.28 1.87
C ILE A 402 -36.70 4.47 2.23
N ARG A 403 -35.45 4.16 2.62
CA ARG A 403 -34.47 5.14 3.09
C ARG A 403 -33.16 5.07 2.29
N PRO A 404 -32.46 6.21 2.07
CA PRO A 404 -31.25 6.24 1.24
C PRO A 404 -30.12 5.42 1.87
N ALA A 405 -29.40 4.67 1.04
CA ALA A 405 -28.27 3.83 1.46
C ALA A 405 -27.07 4.62 1.97
N PHE A 406 -26.91 5.86 1.46
CA PHE A 406 -25.79 6.75 1.73
C PHE A 406 -26.28 8.18 2.01
N VAL A 407 -25.80 8.80 3.08
CA VAL A 407 -26.19 10.16 3.50
C VAL A 407 -24.94 11.04 3.65
N HIS A 408 -24.99 12.28 3.15
CA HIS A 408 -23.92 13.26 3.34
C HIS A 408 -24.15 14.08 4.61
N ASN A 409 -23.35 13.82 5.65
CA ASN A 409 -23.41 14.52 6.94
C ASN A 409 -22.20 15.42 7.19
N LEU A 410 -22.37 16.47 8.02
CA LEU A 410 -21.32 17.42 8.41
C LEU A 410 -20.85 17.18 9.85
N LYS A 411 -20.10 16.09 10.08
CA LYS A 411 -19.56 15.72 11.40
C LYS A 411 -18.51 16.72 11.90
N THR A 412 -18.67 17.16 13.15
CA THR A 412 -17.66 17.91 13.90
C THR A 412 -16.66 16.94 14.50
N ILE A 413 -15.39 17.03 14.12
CA ILE A 413 -14.30 16.29 14.76
C ILE A 413 -13.55 17.24 15.70
N THR A 414 -13.73 17.05 17.01
CA THR A 414 -12.78 17.50 18.02
C THR A 414 -11.53 16.63 17.96
N ARG A 415 -10.35 17.26 18.08
CA ARG A 415 -9.10 16.57 18.40
C ARG A 415 -8.75 16.94 19.83
N ASP A 416 -8.61 15.97 20.71
CA ASP A 416 -8.34 16.22 22.14
C ASP A 416 -7.03 17.01 22.36
N THR A 417 -6.11 16.96 21.40
CA THR A 417 -4.84 17.71 21.40
C THR A 417 -4.94 19.15 20.89
N GLN A 418 -6.08 19.61 20.36
CA GLN A 418 -6.27 20.97 19.83
C GLN A 418 -7.70 21.48 20.05
N LYS A 419 -7.88 22.56 20.83
CA LYS A 419 -9.17 23.23 21.12
C LYS A 419 -9.93 23.77 19.89
N THR A 420 -9.48 23.50 18.66
CA THR A 420 -10.20 23.87 17.42
C THR A 420 -11.07 22.71 16.94
N SER A 421 -12.38 22.80 17.15
CA SER A 421 -13.33 21.95 16.45
C SER A 421 -13.30 22.23 14.94
N ARG A 422 -13.49 21.21 14.11
CA ARG A 422 -13.64 21.37 12.65
C ARG A 422 -14.74 20.45 12.13
N ARG A 423 -15.64 21.01 11.32
CA ARG A 423 -16.64 20.26 10.57
C ARG A 423 -16.02 19.71 9.29
N TYR A 424 -16.34 18.46 8.96
CA TYR A 424 -15.96 17.80 7.72
C TYR A 424 -17.19 17.11 7.13
N GLY A 425 -17.38 17.22 5.81
CA GLY A 425 -18.37 16.41 5.12
C GLY A 425 -17.92 14.96 5.02
N VAL A 426 -18.79 14.05 5.47
CA VAL A 426 -18.65 12.60 5.39
C VAL A 426 -19.84 12.01 4.61
N ILE A 427 -19.59 10.97 3.82
CA ILE A 427 -20.65 10.06 3.37
C ILE A 427 -20.75 8.97 4.42
N GLU A 428 -21.97 8.69 4.87
CA GLU A 428 -22.27 7.68 5.88
C GLU A 428 -23.24 6.65 5.29
N CYS A 429 -22.98 5.36 5.48
CA CYS A 429 -23.88 4.30 5.00
C CYS A 429 -24.86 3.86 6.09
N ASP A 430 -26.02 3.36 5.68
CA ASP A 430 -27.02 2.82 6.60
C ASP A 430 -26.47 1.66 7.47
N PRO A 431 -26.92 1.49 8.73
CA PRO A 431 -26.54 0.33 9.55
C PRO A 431 -26.82 -1.05 8.93
N LEU A 432 -27.81 -1.18 8.02
CA LEU A 432 -28.05 -2.42 7.28
C LEU A 432 -26.98 -2.70 6.22
N VAL A 433 -26.52 -1.68 5.49
CA VAL A 433 -25.32 -1.80 4.63
C VAL A 433 -24.16 -2.24 5.50
N ARG A 434 -23.91 -1.51 6.59
CA ARG A 434 -22.80 -1.74 7.53
C ARG A 434 -22.74 -3.19 8.02
N LYS A 435 -23.87 -3.77 8.44
CA LYS A 435 -23.94 -5.16 8.91
C LYS A 435 -23.65 -6.17 7.79
N GLY A 436 -23.95 -5.83 6.54
CA GLY A 436 -23.64 -6.65 5.38
C GLY A 436 -22.21 -6.52 4.82
N MET A 437 -21.51 -5.40 5.06
CA MET A 437 -20.18 -5.12 4.46
C MET A 437 -19.16 -6.24 4.69
N GLU A 438 -19.14 -6.83 5.89
CA GLU A 438 -18.27 -7.96 6.23
C GLU A 438 -18.46 -9.16 5.28
N LYS A 439 -19.71 -9.54 5.03
CA LYS A 439 -20.09 -10.62 4.08
C LYS A 439 -19.87 -10.26 2.61
N THR A 440 -19.47 -9.00 2.35
CA THR A 440 -19.26 -8.42 1.01
C THR A 440 -17.77 -8.29 0.68
N ALA A 441 -16.87 -8.30 1.66
CA ALA A 441 -15.42 -8.22 1.47
C ALA A 441 -14.90 -9.16 0.36
N ARG A 442 -15.39 -10.41 0.38
CA ARG A 442 -15.12 -11.47 -0.60
C ARG A 442 -15.59 -11.20 -2.04
N HIS A 443 -16.44 -10.20 -2.27
CA HIS A 443 -16.95 -9.79 -3.58
C HIS A 443 -16.30 -8.50 -4.09
N MET A 444 -15.35 -7.92 -3.35
CA MET A 444 -14.70 -6.67 -3.74
C MET A 444 -13.70 -6.89 -4.87
N VAL A 445 -13.89 -6.20 -6.00
CA VAL A 445 -12.93 -6.21 -7.12
C VAL A 445 -11.57 -5.68 -6.68
N MET A 446 -10.53 -6.52 -6.80
CA MET A 446 -9.12 -6.21 -6.53
C MET A 446 -8.34 -6.13 -7.85
N PRO A 447 -8.04 -4.94 -8.41
CA PRO A 447 -7.36 -4.84 -9.71
C PRO A 447 -5.90 -5.30 -9.67
N TYR A 448 -5.15 -4.89 -8.64
CA TYR A 448 -3.72 -5.22 -8.48
C TYR A 448 -3.54 -6.59 -7.81
N MET A 449 -3.97 -7.68 -8.47
CA MET A 449 -3.68 -9.06 -8.03
C MET A 449 -2.19 -9.41 -8.21
N PRO A 450 -1.64 -10.42 -7.48
CA PRO A 450 -0.31 -10.95 -7.78
C PRO A 450 -0.26 -11.47 -9.23
N MET A 451 0.89 -11.32 -9.91
CA MET A 451 0.99 -11.61 -11.33
C MET A 451 1.22 -13.10 -11.61
N LEU A 452 0.53 -13.65 -12.62
CA LEU A 452 0.72 -15.04 -13.09
C LEU A 452 1.97 -15.23 -13.96
N VAL A 453 2.68 -14.16 -14.27
CA VAL A 453 3.94 -14.15 -15.04
C VAL A 453 4.93 -13.17 -14.40
N PRO A 454 6.25 -13.34 -14.62
CA PRO A 454 7.26 -12.41 -14.13
C PRO A 454 6.91 -10.94 -14.47
N PRO A 455 7.08 -10.00 -13.52
CA PRO A 455 6.78 -8.59 -13.75
C PRO A 455 7.65 -7.97 -14.86
N ILE A 456 7.20 -6.86 -15.43
CA ILE A 456 7.99 -6.08 -16.38
C ILE A 456 9.10 -5.34 -15.64
N ASN A 457 10.34 -5.56 -16.07
CA ASN A 457 11.52 -4.86 -15.57
C ASN A 457 11.35 -3.32 -15.52
N TRP A 458 11.82 -2.69 -14.45
CA TRP A 458 11.83 -1.25 -14.29
C TRP A 458 12.83 -0.60 -15.26
N THR A 459 12.37 0.42 -15.98
CA THR A 459 13.14 1.14 -17.01
C THR A 459 12.96 2.66 -16.93
N GLY A 460 12.25 3.14 -15.91
CA GLY A 460 11.93 4.54 -15.65
C GLY A 460 10.77 4.67 -14.65
N TYR A 461 10.53 5.89 -14.15
CA TYR A 461 9.56 6.18 -13.08
C TYR A 461 8.17 5.56 -13.26
N ASP A 462 7.66 5.55 -14.50
CA ASP A 462 6.33 5.06 -14.90
C ASP A 462 6.40 3.88 -15.90
N ARG A 463 7.48 3.08 -15.84
CA ARG A 463 7.74 1.96 -16.75
C ARG A 463 8.34 0.76 -16.01
N GLY A 464 7.49 -0.11 -15.47
CA GLY A 464 7.84 -1.39 -14.84
C GLY A 464 6.61 -2.05 -14.21
N ALA A 465 6.83 -3.11 -13.44
CA ALA A 465 5.80 -3.91 -12.75
C ALA A 465 4.73 -4.52 -13.67
N TYR A 466 3.50 -3.99 -13.67
CA TYR A 466 2.34 -4.62 -14.31
C TYR A 466 2.33 -4.50 -15.85
N LEU A 467 1.51 -5.32 -16.54
CA LEU A 467 1.44 -5.31 -18.00
C LEU A 467 0.78 -4.03 -18.55
N PHE A 468 -0.29 -3.57 -17.90
CA PHE A 468 -1.09 -2.39 -18.24
C PHE A 468 -1.42 -1.52 -17.02
N LEU A 469 -1.54 -2.09 -15.81
CA LEU A 469 -1.92 -1.32 -14.63
C LEU A 469 -0.84 -0.24 -14.33
N PRO A 470 -1.25 1.02 -14.07
CA PRO A 470 -0.35 2.16 -14.00
C PRO A 470 0.58 2.06 -12.78
N SER A 471 1.83 1.71 -13.04
CA SER A 471 2.82 1.38 -12.03
C SER A 471 3.85 2.49 -11.88
N TYR A 472 4.13 2.88 -10.64
CA TYR A 472 5.12 3.92 -10.31
C TYR A 472 6.17 3.40 -9.35
N VAL A 473 7.44 3.71 -9.63
CA VAL A 473 8.59 3.19 -8.87
C VAL A 473 8.64 3.72 -7.43
N MET A 474 8.03 4.89 -7.15
CA MET A 474 8.06 5.55 -5.84
C MET A 474 6.65 5.99 -5.40
N ARG A 475 6.30 5.63 -4.16
CA ARG A 475 5.08 6.04 -3.43
C ARG A 475 5.22 7.48 -2.93
N THR A 476 4.94 8.45 -3.80
CA THR A 476 5.12 9.89 -3.49
C THR A 476 3.98 10.54 -2.69
N HIS A 477 2.84 9.84 -2.50
CA HIS A 477 1.67 10.36 -1.78
C HIS A 477 1.18 11.76 -2.22
N GLY A 478 1.39 12.10 -3.49
CA GLY A 478 1.04 13.40 -4.09
C GLY A 478 2.15 14.45 -4.11
N ALA A 479 3.29 14.20 -3.45
CA ALA A 479 4.42 15.13 -3.38
C ALA A 479 5.03 15.36 -4.78
N LYS A 480 4.81 16.54 -5.36
CA LYS A 480 5.19 16.81 -6.76
C LYS A 480 6.70 16.76 -6.93
N GLN A 481 7.45 17.33 -5.99
CA GLN A 481 8.90 17.47 -6.09
C GLN A 481 9.62 16.12 -6.16
N GLN A 482 9.20 15.13 -5.36
CA GLN A 482 9.75 13.77 -5.40
C GLN A 482 9.58 13.15 -6.80
N ARG A 483 8.37 13.21 -7.35
CA ARG A 483 8.05 12.68 -8.68
C ARG A 483 8.90 13.32 -9.77
N GLU A 484 8.98 14.65 -9.81
CA GLU A 484 9.73 15.34 -10.88
C GLU A 484 11.25 15.15 -10.75
N VAL A 485 11.77 14.93 -9.54
CA VAL A 485 13.20 14.61 -9.33
C VAL A 485 13.52 13.21 -9.86
N VAL A 486 12.82 12.16 -9.42
CA VAL A 486 13.07 10.78 -9.90
C VAL A 486 12.84 10.64 -11.41
N LYS A 487 11.94 11.44 -12.00
CA LYS A 487 11.75 11.51 -13.46
C LYS A 487 12.89 12.17 -14.23
N ARG A 488 13.67 13.06 -13.60
CA ARG A 488 14.78 13.81 -14.22
C ARG A 488 16.14 13.14 -14.04
N THR A 489 16.29 12.30 -13.01
CA THR A 489 17.52 11.55 -12.74
C THR A 489 17.91 10.65 -13.92
N PRO A 490 19.17 10.64 -14.36
CA PRO A 490 19.63 9.78 -15.45
C PRO A 490 19.37 8.31 -15.17
N ARG A 491 18.89 7.55 -16.17
CA ARG A 491 18.57 6.12 -15.99
C ARG A 491 19.74 5.32 -15.40
N LYS A 492 20.99 5.57 -15.83
CA LYS A 492 22.19 4.89 -15.31
C LYS A 492 22.33 4.99 -13.79
N GLN A 493 21.94 6.12 -13.20
CA GLN A 493 21.99 6.36 -11.76
C GLN A 493 20.90 5.57 -10.99
N LEU A 494 19.80 5.21 -11.64
CA LEU A 494 18.72 4.40 -11.05
C LEU A 494 18.83 2.90 -11.42
N GLU A 495 19.83 2.50 -12.20
CA GLU A 495 19.96 1.14 -12.72
C GLU A 495 20.14 0.08 -11.61
N PRO A 496 20.94 0.29 -10.54
CA PRO A 496 21.03 -0.65 -9.41
C PRO A 496 19.69 -0.78 -8.66
N VAL A 497 18.96 0.32 -8.52
CA VAL A 497 17.64 0.37 -7.85
C VAL A 497 16.59 -0.41 -8.66
N PHE A 498 16.64 -0.29 -9.99
CA PHE A 498 15.79 -1.09 -10.88
C PHE A 498 16.18 -2.58 -10.85
N GLU A 499 17.48 -2.91 -10.88
CA GLU A 499 17.97 -4.30 -10.77
C GLU A 499 17.48 -4.97 -9.47
N ALA A 500 17.51 -4.27 -8.34
CA ALA A 500 17.04 -4.79 -7.06
C ALA A 500 15.51 -4.95 -7.00
N LEU A 501 14.73 -3.98 -7.50
CA LEU A 501 13.27 -4.10 -7.58
C LEU A 501 12.81 -5.23 -8.51
N ASP A 502 13.48 -5.38 -9.65
CA ASP A 502 13.25 -6.48 -10.59
C ASP A 502 13.63 -7.84 -10.01
N THR A 503 14.57 -7.83 -9.07
CA THR A 503 15.02 -9.02 -8.33
C THR A 503 13.99 -9.46 -7.31
N LEU A 504 13.55 -8.57 -6.41
CA LEU A 504 12.45 -8.83 -5.49
C LEU A 504 11.14 -9.19 -6.24
N GLY A 505 10.92 -8.59 -7.42
CA GLY A 505 9.80 -8.90 -8.30
C GLY A 505 9.90 -10.25 -9.02
N SER A 506 11.11 -10.80 -9.20
CA SER A 506 11.32 -12.08 -9.87
C SER A 506 11.13 -13.31 -8.98
N THR A 507 11.06 -13.15 -7.66
CA THR A 507 10.84 -14.26 -6.72
C THR A 507 9.41 -14.79 -6.84
N LYS A 508 9.29 -16.11 -7.06
CA LYS A 508 8.03 -16.81 -7.34
C LYS A 508 7.46 -17.47 -6.07
N TRP A 509 6.20 -17.16 -5.76
CA TRP A 509 5.50 -17.59 -4.55
C TRP A 509 4.34 -18.54 -4.89
N ARG A 510 3.88 -19.33 -3.90
CA ARG A 510 2.62 -20.07 -3.97
C ARG A 510 1.90 -20.05 -2.62
N VAL A 511 0.68 -20.58 -2.59
CA VAL A 511 -0.14 -20.73 -1.38
C VAL A 511 0.11 -22.08 -0.72
N ASN A 512 0.49 -22.09 0.56
CA ASN A 512 0.51 -23.30 1.39
C ASN A 512 -0.94 -23.75 1.65
N LYS A 513 -1.37 -24.82 0.97
CA LYS A 513 -2.76 -25.31 1.05
C LYS A 513 -3.12 -25.92 2.41
N ARG A 514 -2.14 -26.47 3.16
CA ARG A 514 -2.37 -27.04 4.50
C ARG A 514 -2.71 -25.94 5.50
N VAL A 515 -1.89 -24.89 5.57
CA VAL A 515 -2.08 -23.76 6.49
C VAL A 515 -3.33 -22.95 6.13
N LEU A 516 -3.58 -22.67 4.84
CA LEU A 516 -4.84 -22.04 4.41
C LEU A 516 -6.06 -22.87 4.83
N GLY A 517 -6.01 -24.20 4.71
CA GLY A 517 -7.09 -25.09 5.15
C GLY A 517 -7.35 -25.03 6.66
N VAL A 518 -6.31 -24.92 7.49
CA VAL A 518 -6.46 -24.72 8.95
C VAL A 518 -7.08 -23.35 9.26
N ILE A 519 -6.62 -22.29 8.59
CA ILE A 519 -7.15 -20.94 8.77
C ILE A 519 -8.63 -20.86 8.35
N ASP A 520 -9.00 -21.43 7.20
CA ASP A 520 -10.40 -21.48 6.74
C ASP A 520 -11.29 -22.24 7.74
N ARG A 521 -10.78 -23.31 8.39
CA ARG A 521 -11.51 -24.03 9.46
C ARG A 521 -11.69 -23.19 10.73
N ILE A 522 -10.63 -22.53 11.23
CA ILE A 522 -10.73 -21.62 12.39
C ILE A 522 -11.70 -20.47 12.11
N TRP A 523 -11.65 -19.92 10.90
CA TRP A 523 -12.50 -18.82 10.47
C TRP A 523 -13.97 -19.23 10.29
N ALA A 524 -14.23 -20.47 9.89
CA ALA A 524 -15.57 -21.05 9.89
C ALA A 524 -16.11 -21.28 11.32
N SER A 525 -15.24 -21.64 12.29
CA SER A 525 -15.63 -21.90 13.69
C SER A 525 -15.75 -20.66 14.59
N GLY A 526 -15.69 -19.44 14.03
CA GLY A 526 -15.88 -18.20 14.78
C GLY A 526 -14.61 -17.39 15.11
N GLY A 527 -13.44 -17.78 14.59
CA GLY A 527 -12.17 -17.08 14.89
C GLY A 527 -11.67 -17.31 16.32
N ARG A 528 -11.05 -16.29 16.94
CA ARG A 528 -10.53 -16.25 18.32
C ARG A 528 -9.31 -17.12 18.64
N LEU A 529 -8.72 -17.81 17.66
CA LEU A 529 -7.51 -18.62 17.80
C LEU A 529 -6.38 -18.04 16.95
N ALA A 530 -5.14 -18.13 17.43
CA ALA A 530 -3.94 -17.62 16.75
C ALA A 530 -4.08 -16.14 16.30
N ASP A 531 -4.41 -15.26 17.25
CA ASP A 531 -4.68 -13.82 17.06
C ASP A 531 -5.71 -13.45 15.96
N LEU A 532 -6.44 -14.42 15.38
CA LEU A 532 -7.59 -14.14 14.53
C LEU A 532 -8.73 -13.54 15.35
N VAL A 533 -9.23 -12.40 14.88
CA VAL A 533 -10.32 -11.67 15.51
C VAL A 533 -11.57 -12.54 15.72
N ASP A 534 -12.30 -12.23 16.77
CA ASP A 534 -13.63 -12.78 17.03
C ASP A 534 -14.61 -12.40 15.90
N ARG A 535 -15.46 -13.35 15.50
CA ARG A 535 -16.54 -13.08 14.54
C ARG A 535 -17.69 -12.29 15.17
N GLU A 536 -17.87 -12.37 16.48
CA GLU A 536 -18.97 -11.70 17.18
C GLU A 536 -18.59 -10.33 17.75
N ASP A 537 -19.61 -9.47 17.85
CA ASP A 537 -19.57 -8.18 18.52
C ASP A 537 -19.61 -8.37 20.05
N VAL A 538 -18.86 -7.57 20.80
CA VAL A 538 -19.03 -7.49 22.26
C VAL A 538 -20.44 -6.94 22.56
N PRO A 539 -21.18 -7.53 23.52
CA PRO A 539 -22.48 -7.00 23.91
C PRO A 539 -22.36 -5.54 24.36
N LEU A 540 -23.29 -4.71 23.91
CA LEU A 540 -23.38 -3.33 24.36
C LEU A 540 -23.90 -3.32 25.82
N PRO A 541 -23.32 -2.51 26.72
CA PRO A 541 -23.82 -2.41 28.09
C PRO A 541 -25.21 -1.79 28.10
N GLU A 542 -26.12 -2.42 28.83
CA GLU A 542 -27.48 -1.94 29.08
C GLU A 542 -27.46 -0.58 29.79
N GLU A 543 -28.45 0.26 29.48
CA GLU A 543 -28.60 1.59 30.11
C GLU A 543 -29.10 1.40 31.55
N PRO A 544 -28.39 1.94 32.56
CA PRO A 544 -28.75 1.72 33.96
C PRO A 544 -30.01 2.51 34.31
N ASP A 545 -30.95 1.86 35.00
CA ASP A 545 -32.19 2.46 35.52
C ASP A 545 -31.87 3.30 36.78
N THR A 546 -31.27 4.48 36.56
CA THR A 546 -30.76 5.38 37.60
C THR A 546 -30.72 6.82 37.10
N GLU A 547 -30.99 7.79 37.97
CA GLU A 547 -30.82 9.22 37.67
C GLU A 547 -29.39 9.72 37.99
N ASP A 548 -28.51 8.90 38.57
CA ASP A 548 -27.15 9.33 38.94
C ASP A 548 -26.31 9.67 37.69
N GLU A 549 -25.98 10.95 37.56
CA GLU A 549 -25.05 11.47 36.56
C GLU A 549 -23.71 10.71 36.51
N ALA A 550 -23.18 10.24 37.65
CA ALA A 550 -21.91 9.51 37.67
C ALA A 550 -22.05 8.11 37.07
N GLU A 551 -23.10 7.36 37.40
CA GLU A 551 -23.41 6.06 36.80
C GLU A 551 -23.79 6.18 35.31
N ILE A 552 -24.65 7.13 34.94
CA ILE A 552 -24.99 7.43 33.54
C ILE A 552 -23.73 7.78 32.72
N ARG A 553 -22.80 8.54 33.31
CA ARG A 553 -21.52 8.92 32.69
C ARG A 553 -20.59 7.69 32.56
N LYS A 554 -20.49 6.86 33.60
CA LYS A 554 -19.75 5.58 33.62
C LYS A 554 -20.28 4.59 32.57
N TRP A 555 -21.60 4.50 32.40
CA TRP A 555 -22.26 3.77 31.31
C TRP A 555 -21.91 4.35 29.94
N LYS A 556 -22.03 5.67 29.74
CA LYS A 556 -21.65 6.34 28.47
C LYS A 556 -20.19 6.08 28.10
N TRP A 557 -19.28 6.00 29.08
CA TRP A 557 -17.89 5.55 28.85
C TRP A 557 -17.79 4.07 28.45
N LYS A 558 -18.44 3.13 29.16
CA LYS A 558 -18.49 1.71 28.80
C LYS A 558 -19.07 1.50 27.39
N LEU A 559 -20.19 2.15 27.07
CA LEU A 559 -20.87 2.08 25.78
C LEU A 559 -19.98 2.60 24.64
N LYS A 560 -19.24 3.69 24.88
CA LYS A 560 -18.25 4.23 23.93
C LYS A 560 -17.06 3.29 23.75
N ALA A 561 -16.64 2.57 24.79
CA ALA A 561 -15.58 1.57 24.71
C ALA A 561 -16.04 0.34 23.89
N ALA A 562 -17.19 -0.26 24.21
CA ALA A 562 -17.74 -1.40 23.47
C ALA A 562 -18.01 -1.07 21.98
N LYS A 563 -18.61 0.11 21.69
CA LYS A 563 -18.79 0.59 20.31
C LYS A 563 -17.48 0.85 19.58
N LYS A 564 -16.39 1.21 20.28
CA LYS A 564 -15.05 1.32 19.71
C LYS A 564 -14.44 -0.06 19.44
N GLU A 565 -14.52 -1.00 20.38
CA GLU A 565 -13.95 -2.34 20.20
C GLU A 565 -14.64 -3.10 19.07
N ASN A 566 -15.98 -3.10 19.00
CA ASN A 566 -16.71 -3.68 17.87
C ASN A 566 -16.33 -3.00 16.55
N SER A 567 -15.99 -1.69 16.60
CA SER A 567 -15.51 -0.96 15.44
C SER A 567 -14.09 -1.32 15.00
N GLU A 568 -13.25 -1.81 15.90
CA GLU A 568 -11.92 -2.33 15.60
C GLU A 568 -12.03 -3.78 15.12
N ARG A 569 -12.82 -4.62 15.80
CA ARG A 569 -13.12 -6.02 15.42
C ARG A 569 -13.67 -6.13 13.99
N HIS A 570 -14.70 -5.36 13.61
CA HIS A 570 -15.28 -5.45 12.26
C HIS A 570 -14.31 -4.96 11.17
N SER A 571 -13.44 -3.99 11.48
CA SER A 571 -12.39 -3.55 10.54
C SER A 571 -11.37 -4.69 10.28
N GLN A 572 -10.98 -5.43 11.32
CA GLN A 572 -10.12 -6.60 11.23
C GLN A 572 -10.79 -7.77 10.48
N ARG A 573 -12.09 -8.03 10.74
CA ARG A 573 -12.88 -9.04 10.00
C ARG A 573 -12.91 -8.77 8.49
N CYS A 574 -13.08 -7.51 8.09
CA CYS A 574 -13.05 -7.11 6.69
C CYS A 574 -11.67 -7.33 6.03
N ASP A 575 -10.59 -7.02 6.73
CA ASP A 575 -9.21 -7.25 6.26
C ASP A 575 -8.90 -8.74 6.09
N ILE A 576 -9.30 -9.57 7.06
CA ILE A 576 -9.13 -11.03 7.00
C ILE A 576 -9.91 -11.64 5.83
N GLU A 577 -11.18 -11.28 5.60
CA GLU A 577 -11.92 -11.79 4.43
C GLU A 577 -11.34 -11.31 3.09
N LEU A 578 -10.73 -10.13 3.01
CA LEU A 578 -10.01 -9.68 1.80
C LEU A 578 -8.73 -10.49 1.56
N LYS A 579 -7.93 -10.73 2.61
CA LYS A 579 -6.74 -11.59 2.57
C LYS A 579 -7.09 -13.03 2.19
N LEU A 580 -8.16 -13.58 2.76
CA LEU A 580 -8.65 -14.92 2.43
C LEU A 580 -9.26 -14.99 1.02
N ALA A 581 -9.98 -13.96 0.55
CA ALA A 581 -10.47 -13.92 -0.84
C ALA A 581 -9.31 -13.90 -1.85
N ALA A 582 -8.25 -13.14 -1.60
CA ALA A 582 -7.03 -13.18 -2.40
C ALA A 582 -6.36 -14.56 -2.34
N SER A 583 -6.21 -15.15 -1.16
CA SER A 583 -5.61 -16.48 -0.95
C SER A 583 -6.37 -17.57 -1.69
N ARG A 584 -7.70 -17.63 -1.51
CA ARG A 584 -8.61 -18.59 -2.17
C ARG A 584 -8.61 -18.44 -3.70
N LYS A 585 -8.40 -17.22 -4.24
CA LYS A 585 -8.28 -16.97 -5.70
C LYS A 585 -6.92 -17.39 -6.27
N MET A 586 -5.84 -17.32 -5.49
CA MET A 586 -4.49 -17.71 -5.93
C MET A 586 -4.12 -19.17 -5.60
N LYS A 587 -4.94 -19.88 -4.81
CA LYS A 587 -4.61 -21.19 -4.23
C LYS A 587 -4.27 -22.28 -5.25
N ASP A 588 -4.84 -22.23 -6.44
CA ASP A 588 -4.68 -23.28 -7.48
C ASP A 588 -3.72 -22.88 -8.60
N GLU A 589 -3.08 -21.71 -8.49
CA GLU A 589 -1.96 -21.34 -9.35
C GLU A 589 -0.68 -22.01 -8.85
N GLU A 590 0.11 -22.62 -9.76
CA GLU A 590 1.41 -23.22 -9.42
C GLU A 590 2.38 -22.22 -8.77
N GLY A 591 2.24 -20.94 -9.12
CA GLY A 591 2.88 -19.83 -8.44
C GLY A 591 2.75 -18.50 -9.19
N PHE A 592 2.99 -17.43 -8.45
CA PHE A 592 2.74 -16.05 -8.84
C PHE A 592 3.85 -15.12 -8.31
N TYR A 593 3.85 -13.87 -8.78
CA TYR A 593 4.90 -12.90 -8.53
C TYR A 593 4.35 -11.62 -7.91
N TYR A 594 5.15 -10.96 -7.07
CA TYR A 594 4.83 -9.68 -6.46
C TYR A 594 5.67 -8.55 -7.06
N PRO A 595 5.11 -7.69 -7.92
CA PRO A 595 5.81 -6.48 -8.35
C PRO A 595 6.08 -5.58 -7.14
N HIS A 596 7.32 -5.11 -7.02
CA HIS A 596 7.75 -4.23 -5.92
C HIS A 596 7.88 -2.78 -6.40
N ASN A 597 7.62 -1.84 -5.48
CA ASN A 597 7.98 -0.43 -5.61
C ASN A 597 8.44 0.16 -4.26
N LEU A 598 8.95 1.38 -4.28
CA LEU A 598 9.62 2.01 -3.13
C LEU A 598 8.73 3.03 -2.42
N ASP A 599 9.03 3.33 -1.16
CA ASP A 599 8.71 4.65 -0.60
C ASP A 599 9.73 5.73 -1.05
N PHE A 600 9.58 6.96 -0.56
CA PHE A 600 10.48 8.05 -0.92
C PHE A 600 11.90 7.95 -0.34
N ARG A 601 12.16 6.99 0.56
CA ARG A 601 13.43 6.77 1.28
C ARG A 601 14.24 5.66 0.64
N GLY A 602 13.58 4.70 -0.01
CA GLY A 602 14.18 3.55 -0.66
C GLY A 602 13.77 2.20 -0.07
N ARG A 603 12.87 2.14 0.92
CA ARG A 603 12.33 0.84 1.39
C ARG A 603 11.42 0.24 0.33
N ALA A 604 11.58 -1.05 0.04
CA ALA A 604 10.79 -1.77 -0.96
C ALA A 604 9.54 -2.43 -0.38
N TYR A 605 8.47 -2.47 -1.19
CA TYR A 605 7.15 -2.95 -0.81
C TYR A 605 6.43 -3.63 -2.00
N PRO A 606 5.77 -4.78 -1.81
CA PRO A 606 4.84 -5.34 -2.78
C PRO A 606 3.71 -4.36 -3.16
N MET A 607 3.28 -4.40 -4.42
CA MET A 607 2.19 -3.56 -4.94
C MET A 607 0.79 -4.15 -4.67
N HIS A 608 0.66 -5.45 -4.41
CA HIS A 608 -0.61 -6.04 -3.97
C HIS A 608 -0.82 -5.77 -2.46
N PRO A 609 -1.93 -5.14 -2.03
CA PRO A 609 -2.03 -4.61 -0.66
C PRO A 609 -2.48 -5.62 0.42
N TYR A 610 -3.16 -6.72 0.09
CA TYR A 610 -3.80 -7.61 1.08
C TYR A 610 -2.97 -8.85 1.40
N LEU A 611 -2.87 -9.80 0.46
CA LEU A 611 -2.04 -11.00 0.58
C LEU A 611 -0.64 -10.72 0.04
N ASN A 612 0.33 -10.47 0.91
CA ASN A 612 1.75 -10.37 0.57
C ASN A 612 2.61 -10.76 1.80
N HIS A 613 3.90 -11.00 1.58
CA HIS A 613 4.82 -11.48 2.62
C HIS A 613 5.24 -10.40 3.64
N LEU A 614 4.95 -9.12 3.39
CA LEU A 614 5.05 -8.05 4.40
C LEU A 614 3.83 -8.00 5.34
N GLY A 615 2.82 -8.86 5.14
CA GLY A 615 1.61 -8.91 5.95
C GLY A 615 1.82 -9.44 7.38
N SER A 616 0.70 -9.55 8.09
CA SER A 616 0.54 -10.23 9.38
C SER A 616 0.91 -11.72 9.29
N ASP A 617 1.21 -12.39 10.41
CA ASP A 617 1.53 -13.83 10.52
C ASP A 617 0.69 -14.74 9.61
N MET A 618 -0.65 -14.60 9.65
CA MET A 618 -1.58 -15.32 8.75
C MET A 618 -1.21 -15.22 7.25
N CYS A 619 -0.75 -14.08 6.76
CA CYS A 619 -0.31 -13.92 5.37
C CYS A 619 1.04 -14.57 5.09
N ARG A 620 1.91 -14.64 6.11
CA ARG A 620 3.26 -15.23 6.01
C ARG A 620 3.17 -16.76 6.02
N GLY A 621 2.45 -17.35 6.98
CA GLY A 621 2.19 -18.80 7.03
C GLY A 621 1.40 -19.34 5.82
N ILE A 622 0.64 -18.48 5.12
CA ILE A 622 -0.02 -18.83 3.84
C ILE A 622 0.96 -18.82 2.65
N LEU A 623 2.09 -18.10 2.70
CA LEU A 623 2.96 -17.85 1.56
C LEU A 623 4.30 -18.58 1.66
N GLU A 624 4.56 -19.45 0.69
CA GLU A 624 5.81 -20.20 0.56
C GLU A 624 6.39 -20.03 -0.85
N PHE A 625 7.66 -20.39 -1.06
CA PHE A 625 8.25 -20.30 -2.39
C PHE A 625 7.61 -21.32 -3.34
N SER A 626 7.39 -20.94 -4.60
CA SER A 626 6.86 -21.84 -5.63
C SER A 626 7.91 -22.87 -6.08
N GLU A 627 9.16 -22.44 -6.08
CA GLU A 627 10.36 -23.24 -6.33
C GLU A 627 10.89 -23.76 -4.99
N GLY A 628 11.28 -25.03 -4.94
CA GLY A 628 11.81 -25.68 -3.73
C GLY A 628 13.25 -26.12 -3.90
N ARG A 629 13.97 -26.28 -2.79
CA ARG A 629 15.37 -26.74 -2.75
C ARG A 629 15.52 -27.89 -1.76
N HIS A 630 16.48 -28.79 -2.02
CA HIS A 630 16.83 -29.83 -1.06
C HIS A 630 17.45 -29.20 0.19
N LEU A 631 17.02 -29.62 1.39
CA LEU A 631 17.50 -29.04 2.65
C LEU A 631 19.02 -29.16 2.85
N GLY A 632 19.59 -30.33 2.52
CA GLY A 632 20.93 -30.70 2.95
C GLY A 632 21.07 -30.73 4.47
N LYS A 633 22.31 -30.84 4.96
CA LYS A 633 22.62 -30.83 6.40
C LYS A 633 22.34 -29.48 7.05
N SER A 634 22.80 -28.40 6.41
CA SER A 634 22.63 -27.06 6.95
C SER A 634 21.15 -26.63 6.96
N GLY A 635 20.40 -26.86 5.87
CA GLY A 635 18.99 -26.50 5.82
C GLY A 635 18.12 -27.25 6.81
N LEU A 636 18.45 -28.49 7.18
CA LEU A 636 17.75 -29.19 8.26
C LEU A 636 18.02 -28.56 9.64
N ARG A 637 19.26 -28.11 9.91
CA ARG A 637 19.62 -27.36 11.13
C ARG A 637 18.95 -25.99 11.15
N TRP A 638 18.97 -25.25 10.03
CA TRP A 638 18.31 -23.96 9.89
C TRP A 638 16.79 -24.04 9.99
N LEU A 639 16.14 -25.09 9.49
CA LEU A 639 14.70 -25.29 9.65
C LEU A 639 14.31 -25.52 11.13
N LYS A 640 15.17 -26.21 11.91
CA LYS A 640 14.99 -26.36 13.37
C LYS A 640 15.19 -25.02 14.10
N ILE A 641 16.31 -24.33 13.84
CA ILE A 641 16.57 -22.97 14.36
C ILE A 641 15.41 -22.00 14.04
N HIS A 642 14.87 -22.07 12.83
CA HIS A 642 13.77 -21.22 12.39
C HIS A 642 12.47 -21.48 13.17
N LEU A 643 12.14 -22.74 13.43
CA LEU A 643 10.99 -23.12 14.26
C LEU A 643 11.17 -22.60 15.71
N ALA A 644 12.37 -22.71 16.26
CA ALA A 644 12.71 -22.13 17.57
C ALA A 644 12.63 -20.59 17.60
N ASN A 645 13.06 -19.91 16.52
CA ASN A 645 12.91 -18.46 16.36
C ASN A 645 11.43 -18.03 16.36
N LEU A 646 10.58 -18.73 15.61
CA LEU A 646 9.14 -18.44 15.51
C LEU A 646 8.38 -18.73 16.81
N TYR A 647 8.81 -19.72 17.58
CA TYR A 647 8.27 -19.97 18.92
C TYR A 647 8.64 -18.85 19.89
N ALA A 648 9.82 -18.24 19.74
CA ALA A 648 10.30 -17.08 20.48
C ALA A 648 10.26 -17.27 22.01
N GLY A 649 9.65 -16.34 22.75
CA GLY A 649 9.50 -16.45 24.21
C GLY A 649 10.82 -16.41 25.01
N GLY A 650 11.94 -16.04 24.39
CA GLY A 650 13.30 -16.14 24.95
C GLY A 650 14.14 -17.27 24.36
N VAL A 651 13.54 -18.23 23.65
CA VAL A 651 14.27 -19.24 22.87
C VAL A 651 15.07 -18.56 21.75
N ASP A 652 14.52 -17.49 21.17
CA ASP A 652 15.16 -16.57 20.23
C ASP A 652 16.41 -15.85 20.78
N LYS A 653 16.74 -16.04 22.06
CA LYS A 653 17.91 -15.44 22.74
C LYS A 653 18.95 -16.46 23.17
N LEU A 654 18.74 -17.74 22.84
CA LEU A 654 19.71 -18.79 23.05
C LEU A 654 20.70 -18.88 21.86
N SER A 655 21.76 -19.68 22.00
CA SER A 655 22.68 -19.96 20.89
C SER A 655 22.00 -20.75 19.77
N PHE A 656 22.58 -20.81 18.57
CA PHE A 656 21.99 -21.60 17.48
C PHE A 656 21.87 -23.10 17.80
N ASP A 657 22.80 -23.66 18.59
CA ASP A 657 22.72 -25.07 18.98
C ASP A 657 21.74 -25.31 20.14
N ASP A 658 21.62 -24.38 21.09
CA ASP A 658 20.53 -24.38 22.08
C ASP A 658 19.15 -24.31 21.39
N ARG A 659 19.01 -23.46 20.35
CA ARG A 659 17.78 -23.32 19.54
C ARG A 659 17.45 -24.60 18.78
N ALA A 660 18.45 -25.24 18.16
CA ALA A 660 18.25 -26.53 17.52
C ALA A 660 17.83 -27.61 18.54
N ALA A 661 18.48 -27.69 19.70
CA ALA A 661 18.15 -28.62 20.78
C ALA A 661 16.75 -28.39 21.36
N PHE A 662 16.29 -27.13 21.46
CA PHE A 662 14.90 -26.83 21.82
C PHE A 662 13.90 -27.52 20.87
N THR A 663 14.16 -27.48 19.56
CA THR A 663 13.30 -28.15 18.56
C THR A 663 13.37 -29.67 18.66
N GLU A 664 14.56 -30.26 18.85
CA GLU A 664 14.70 -31.72 19.04
C GLU A 664 13.90 -32.21 20.27
N ASN A 665 13.90 -31.43 21.36
CA ASN A 665 13.19 -31.75 22.60
C ASN A 665 11.65 -31.64 22.50
N HIS A 666 11.10 -31.09 21.41
CA HIS A 666 9.65 -30.91 21.19
C HIS A 666 9.16 -31.61 19.90
N VAL A 667 9.91 -32.60 19.38
CA VAL A 667 9.56 -33.31 18.13
C VAL A 667 8.16 -33.95 18.19
N ASP A 668 7.73 -34.44 19.35
CA ASP A 668 6.39 -35.02 19.53
C ASP A 668 5.27 -33.97 19.47
N GLU A 669 5.48 -32.76 20.01
CA GLU A 669 4.57 -31.60 19.89
C GLU A 669 4.49 -31.11 18.44
N ILE A 670 5.61 -31.15 17.73
CA ILE A 670 5.76 -30.71 16.35
C ILE A 670 5.04 -31.68 15.40
N PHE A 671 5.18 -32.99 15.58
CA PHE A 671 4.40 -34.00 14.86
C PHE A 671 2.90 -33.90 15.13
N ASP A 672 2.50 -33.78 16.40
CA ASP A 672 1.09 -33.63 16.77
C ASP A 672 0.47 -32.34 16.20
N SER A 673 1.22 -31.23 16.21
CA SER A 673 0.79 -29.95 15.62
C SER A 673 0.66 -30.02 14.10
N ALA A 674 1.53 -30.76 13.41
CA ALA A 674 1.49 -30.90 11.95
C ALA A 674 0.34 -31.80 11.45
N ASP A 675 0.02 -32.87 12.19
CA ASP A 675 -1.02 -33.84 11.81
C ASP A 675 -2.41 -33.47 12.32
N ARG A 676 -2.49 -32.91 13.55
CA ARG A 676 -3.75 -32.62 14.26
C ARG A 676 -3.79 -31.16 14.74
N PRO A 677 -3.65 -30.17 13.83
CA PRO A 677 -3.46 -28.77 14.20
C PRO A 677 -4.61 -28.18 15.04
N LEU A 678 -5.83 -28.73 14.96
CA LEU A 678 -6.99 -28.28 15.75
C LEU A 678 -7.48 -29.35 16.75
N GLU A 679 -7.04 -30.59 16.61
CA GLU A 679 -7.54 -31.77 17.34
C GLU A 679 -6.53 -32.32 18.37
N GLY A 680 -5.25 -31.97 18.25
CA GLY A 680 -4.17 -32.38 19.16
C GLY A 680 -3.95 -31.44 20.34
N ARG A 681 -2.72 -31.42 20.87
CA ARG A 681 -2.21 -30.55 21.95
C ARG A 681 -2.14 -29.07 21.53
N ARG A 682 -2.13 -28.78 20.22
CA ARG A 682 -2.07 -27.42 19.62
C ARG A 682 -0.88 -26.57 20.11
N TRP A 683 0.27 -27.19 20.38
CA TRP A 683 1.47 -26.54 20.90
C TRP A 683 1.91 -25.31 20.09
N TRP A 684 1.73 -25.34 18.76
CA TRP A 684 1.97 -24.22 17.85
C TRP A 684 1.24 -22.90 18.22
N LEU A 685 0.15 -22.95 19.00
CA LEU A 685 -0.55 -21.76 19.51
C LEU A 685 0.22 -21.01 20.61
N GLY A 686 1.30 -21.59 21.16
CA GLY A 686 2.15 -20.95 22.18
C GLY A 686 3.24 -20.02 21.62
N ALA A 687 3.41 -19.97 20.31
CA ALA A 687 4.43 -19.18 19.61
C ALA A 687 4.09 -17.67 19.52
N GLU A 688 5.09 -16.79 19.33
CA GLU A 688 4.87 -15.36 19.02
C GLU A 688 4.32 -15.18 17.58
N ASP A 689 4.64 -16.10 16.66
CA ASP A 689 4.12 -16.16 15.28
C ASP A 689 3.47 -17.54 14.96
N PRO A 690 2.20 -17.79 15.35
CA PRO A 690 1.59 -19.12 15.31
C PRO A 690 1.43 -19.76 13.92
N PHE A 691 0.97 -19.05 12.89
CA PHE A 691 0.72 -19.65 11.58
C PHE A 691 2.03 -19.94 10.82
N GLN A 692 3.06 -19.10 10.97
CA GLN A 692 4.42 -19.41 10.54
C GLN A 692 4.98 -20.61 11.31
N CYS A 693 4.80 -20.67 12.63
CA CYS A 693 5.25 -21.82 13.45
C CYS A 693 4.58 -23.13 13.00
N LEU A 694 3.28 -23.12 12.73
CA LEU A 694 2.56 -24.28 12.18
C LEU A 694 3.09 -24.67 10.79
N ALA A 695 3.39 -23.71 9.92
CA ALA A 695 3.98 -23.96 8.61
C ALA A 695 5.36 -24.64 8.74
N ALA A 696 6.21 -24.15 9.64
CA ALA A 696 7.52 -24.73 9.95
C ALA A 696 7.40 -26.14 10.54
N CYS A 697 6.46 -26.37 11.48
CA CYS A 697 6.16 -27.70 12.02
C CYS A 697 5.78 -28.68 10.90
N ILE A 698 4.87 -28.27 10.01
CA ILE A 698 4.42 -29.07 8.86
C ILE A 698 5.61 -29.49 7.99
N ASN A 699 6.50 -28.56 7.62
CA ASN A 699 7.60 -28.88 6.71
C ASN A 699 8.74 -29.66 7.40
N LEU A 700 8.99 -29.43 8.69
CA LEU A 700 9.95 -30.24 9.46
C LEU A 700 9.45 -31.67 9.62
N CYS A 701 8.14 -31.88 9.86
CA CYS A 701 7.54 -33.21 9.91
C CYS A 701 7.60 -33.95 8.57
N GLU A 702 7.42 -33.25 7.45
CA GLU A 702 7.61 -33.80 6.11
C GLU A 702 9.07 -34.24 5.89
N ALA A 703 10.05 -33.46 6.37
CA ALA A 703 11.46 -33.81 6.29
C ALA A 703 11.85 -34.98 7.21
N LEU A 704 11.42 -34.99 8.47
CA LEU A 704 11.74 -36.05 9.44
C LEU A 704 11.06 -37.39 9.12
N ARG A 705 10.02 -37.41 8.28
CA ARG A 705 9.39 -38.62 7.75
C ARG A 705 10.07 -39.17 6.49
N SER A 706 10.94 -38.41 5.85
CA SER A 706 11.76 -38.89 4.73
C SER A 706 12.83 -39.86 5.25
N PRO A 707 13.10 -40.99 4.56
CA PRO A 707 14.25 -41.85 4.88
C PRO A 707 15.60 -41.15 4.67
N SER A 708 15.61 -40.00 4.02
CA SER A 708 16.76 -39.09 3.96
C SER A 708 16.27 -37.64 4.10
N PRO A 709 16.18 -37.10 5.33
CA PRO A 709 15.66 -35.76 5.58
C PRO A 709 16.39 -34.66 4.80
N GLU A 710 17.71 -34.80 4.64
CA GLU A 710 18.57 -33.90 3.85
C GLU A 710 18.14 -33.78 2.38
N THR A 711 17.58 -34.83 1.78
CA THR A 711 17.12 -34.81 0.38
C THR A 711 15.69 -34.26 0.22
N THR A 712 15.00 -33.95 1.31
CA THR A 712 13.64 -33.40 1.26
C THR A 712 13.64 -32.02 0.60
N ILE A 713 12.75 -31.82 -0.37
CA ILE A 713 12.56 -30.53 -1.03
C ILE A 713 11.70 -29.64 -0.13
N SER A 714 12.31 -28.59 0.43
CA SER A 714 11.61 -27.56 1.18
C SER A 714 11.26 -26.37 0.30
N TYR A 715 10.10 -25.78 0.59
CA TYR A 715 9.58 -24.55 -0.01
C TYR A 715 9.52 -23.40 1.02
N MET A 716 9.94 -23.67 2.26
CA MET A 716 9.83 -22.75 3.39
C MET A 716 10.84 -21.60 3.23
N PRO A 717 10.41 -20.32 3.27
CA PRO A 717 11.32 -19.23 3.55
C PRO A 717 11.81 -19.35 5.00
N VAL A 718 13.12 -19.36 5.22
CA VAL A 718 13.71 -19.19 6.55
C VAL A 718 14.12 -17.73 6.70
N HIS A 719 13.73 -17.13 7.83
CA HIS A 719 13.91 -15.70 8.10
C HIS A 719 15.19 -15.46 8.90
N GLN A 720 15.90 -14.38 8.58
CA GLN A 720 17.02 -13.85 9.38
C GLN A 720 16.76 -12.36 9.63
N ASP A 721 16.79 -11.96 10.90
CA ASP A 721 16.32 -10.64 11.36
C ASP A 721 17.48 -9.79 11.92
N GLY A 722 17.57 -8.53 11.46
CA GLY A 722 18.61 -7.60 11.92
C GLY A 722 18.42 -7.19 13.37
N SER A 723 19.45 -7.38 14.20
CA SER A 723 19.42 -7.14 15.66
C SER A 723 19.27 -5.65 16.02
N CYS A 724 18.04 -5.12 15.87
CA CYS A 724 17.71 -3.69 15.90
C CYS A 724 18.47 -2.90 14.82
N ASN A 725 18.24 -3.22 13.54
CA ASN A 725 18.99 -2.70 12.39
C ASN A 725 19.21 -1.17 12.37
N GLY A 726 18.23 -0.37 12.81
CA GLY A 726 18.40 1.09 12.96
C GLY A 726 19.56 1.52 13.88
N LEU A 727 19.90 0.74 14.92
CA LEU A 727 21.10 0.93 15.75
C LEU A 727 22.35 0.33 15.10
N GLN A 728 22.24 -0.82 14.41
CA GLN A 728 23.36 -1.40 13.66
C GLN A 728 23.92 -0.39 12.64
N HIS A 729 23.03 0.26 11.87
CA HIS A 729 23.40 1.34 10.96
C HIS A 729 24.05 2.56 11.66
N TYR A 730 23.61 2.95 12.87
CA TYR A 730 24.26 4.06 13.60
C TYR A 730 25.63 3.67 14.18
N ALA A 731 25.78 2.46 14.72
CA ALA A 731 27.06 1.98 15.24
C ALA A 731 28.11 1.87 14.11
N ALA A 732 27.70 1.41 12.93
CA ALA A 732 28.56 1.38 11.74
C ALA A 732 28.92 2.78 11.20
N LEU A 733 27.99 3.75 11.22
CA LEU A 733 28.28 5.15 10.87
C LEU A 733 29.26 5.81 11.85
N GLY A 734 29.08 5.59 13.15
CA GLY A 734 29.89 6.22 14.21
C GLY A 734 31.15 5.45 14.58
N ARG A 735 31.34 4.23 14.08
CA ARG A 735 32.35 3.26 14.53
C ARG A 735 32.33 3.07 16.07
N ASP A 736 31.11 2.99 16.61
CA ASP A 736 30.84 2.83 18.04
C ASP A 736 30.99 1.37 18.45
N LYS A 737 32.08 1.04 19.15
CA LYS A 737 32.45 -0.34 19.51
C LYS A 737 31.56 -0.94 20.60
N LEU A 738 31.13 -0.13 21.58
CA LEU A 738 30.19 -0.57 22.62
C LEU A 738 28.79 -0.72 22.05
N GLY A 739 28.37 0.26 21.23
CA GLY A 739 27.13 0.18 20.47
C GLY A 739 27.09 -1.04 19.55
N ALA A 740 28.17 -1.32 18.81
CA ALA A 740 28.32 -2.45 17.91
C ALA A 740 28.17 -3.81 18.61
N ALA A 741 28.84 -4.01 19.75
CA ALA A 741 28.70 -5.21 20.55
C ALA A 741 27.26 -5.41 21.06
N ALA A 742 26.59 -4.33 21.51
CA ALA A 742 25.22 -4.38 21.99
C ALA A 742 24.18 -4.77 20.90
N VAL A 743 24.53 -4.69 19.61
CA VAL A 743 23.64 -4.96 18.46
C VAL A 743 24.18 -6.03 17.52
N ASN A 744 25.04 -6.92 18.02
CA ASN A 744 25.60 -8.08 17.30
C ASN A 744 26.38 -7.72 16.02
N LEU A 745 27.00 -6.54 15.94
CA LEU A 745 28.00 -6.24 14.90
C LEU A 745 29.38 -6.82 15.23
N VAL A 746 29.64 -7.13 16.51
CA VAL A 746 30.77 -7.94 16.98
C VAL A 746 30.26 -9.35 17.28
N GLY A 747 31.05 -10.38 16.98
CA GLY A 747 30.72 -11.77 17.32
C GLY A 747 30.77 -12.07 18.82
N GLY A 748 30.01 -13.08 19.25
CA GLY A 748 29.97 -13.58 20.62
C GLY A 748 29.16 -14.88 20.70
N ASP A 749 29.23 -15.61 21.82
CA ASP A 749 28.69 -16.98 21.93
C ASP A 749 27.15 -17.05 21.85
N LYS A 750 26.47 -16.00 22.33
CA LYS A 750 25.00 -15.85 22.35
C LYS A 750 24.60 -14.46 21.84
N PRO A 751 23.41 -14.31 21.25
CA PRO A 751 22.96 -13.02 20.72
C PRO A 751 22.80 -11.98 21.85
N ALA A 752 23.46 -10.84 21.72
CA ALA A 752 23.21 -9.68 22.57
C ALA A 752 21.79 -9.14 22.36
N ASP A 753 21.15 -8.71 23.45
CA ASP A 753 19.81 -8.13 23.44
C ASP A 753 19.83 -6.71 24.02
N VAL A 754 20.04 -5.73 23.13
CA VAL A 754 20.04 -4.29 23.45
C VAL A 754 18.83 -3.86 24.30
N TYR A 755 17.67 -4.49 24.10
CA TYR A 755 16.45 -4.19 24.84
C TYR A 755 16.55 -4.59 26.32
N SER A 756 17.14 -5.75 26.63
CA SER A 756 17.37 -6.18 28.01
C SER A 756 18.52 -5.42 28.66
N GLY A 757 19.57 -5.06 27.91
CA GLY A 757 20.64 -4.18 28.39
C GLY A 757 20.13 -2.80 28.81
N ILE A 758 19.29 -2.18 27.96
CA ILE A 758 18.63 -0.90 28.30
C ILE A 758 17.62 -1.08 29.45
N ALA A 759 16.88 -2.20 29.52
CA ALA A 759 15.98 -2.46 30.65
C ALA A 759 16.73 -2.53 31.99
N ALA A 760 17.89 -3.20 32.03
CA ALA A 760 18.76 -3.23 33.20
C ALA A 760 19.27 -1.83 33.57
N ARG A 761 19.81 -1.07 32.59
CA ARG A 761 20.28 0.30 32.83
C ARG A 761 19.18 1.24 33.33
N VAL A 762 17.96 1.11 32.80
CA VAL A 762 16.77 1.86 33.28
C VAL A 762 16.43 1.45 34.71
N LEU A 763 16.42 0.16 35.03
CA LEU A 763 16.15 -0.36 36.37
C LEU A 763 17.15 0.16 37.41
N ASP A 764 18.44 0.23 37.07
CA ASP A 764 19.48 0.74 37.96
C ASP A 764 19.36 2.25 38.20
N ILE A 765 19.04 3.04 37.16
CA ILE A 765 18.72 4.47 37.34
C ILE A 765 17.49 4.64 38.23
N MET A 766 16.46 3.78 38.09
CA MET A 766 15.27 3.83 38.96
C MET A 766 15.57 3.39 40.40
N ARG A 767 16.41 2.38 40.65
CA ARG A 767 16.88 2.01 42.00
C ARG A 767 17.55 3.20 42.68
N ASN A 768 18.54 3.79 42.01
CA ASN A 768 19.27 4.97 42.48
C ASN A 768 18.36 6.20 42.70
N ASP A 769 17.27 6.35 41.94
CA ASP A 769 16.27 7.40 42.18
C ASP A 769 15.30 7.09 43.31
N ALA A 770 14.95 5.82 43.53
CA ALA A 770 14.02 5.38 44.57
C ALA A 770 14.62 5.46 45.98
N GLU A 771 15.94 5.28 46.12
CA GLU A 771 16.65 5.42 47.40
C GLU A 771 16.72 6.88 47.90
N LYS A 772 16.62 7.85 46.99
CA LYS A 772 16.60 9.28 47.34
C LYS A 772 15.33 9.66 48.09
N ASP A 773 15.42 10.70 48.90
CA ASP A 773 14.29 11.26 49.65
C ASP A 773 13.25 11.90 48.71
N PRO A 774 11.96 11.48 48.75
CA PRO A 774 10.87 12.11 48.01
C PRO A 774 10.72 13.62 48.19
N ALA A 775 11.11 14.20 49.34
CA ALA A 775 11.00 15.64 49.57
C ALA A 775 12.06 16.45 48.79
N THR A 776 13.20 15.83 48.43
CA THR A 776 14.25 16.45 47.61
C THR A 776 14.22 16.00 46.14
N ASN A 777 13.74 14.79 45.84
CA ASN A 777 13.59 14.27 44.49
C ASN A 777 12.16 13.71 44.24
N PRO A 778 11.25 14.48 43.62
CA PRO A 778 9.90 14.03 43.29
C PRO A 778 9.84 12.76 42.43
N ASN A 779 10.93 12.43 41.72
CA ASN A 779 11.01 11.21 40.92
C ASN A 779 11.10 9.93 41.76
N ALA A 780 11.52 10.01 43.03
CA ALA A 780 11.67 8.86 43.91
C ALA A 780 10.35 8.08 44.08
N LEU A 781 9.21 8.78 44.16
CA LEU A 781 7.89 8.17 44.24
C LEU A 781 7.52 7.42 42.95
N HIS A 782 7.85 7.98 41.79
CA HIS A 782 7.61 7.33 40.50
C HIS A 782 8.54 6.14 40.28
N ALA A 783 9.79 6.23 40.74
CA ALA A 783 10.75 5.14 40.68
C ALA A 783 10.32 3.94 41.56
N ARG A 784 9.95 4.20 42.83
CA ARG A 784 9.40 3.18 43.75
C ARG A 784 8.18 2.46 43.18
N LEU A 785 7.31 3.17 42.45
CA LEU A 785 6.14 2.59 41.77
C LEU A 785 6.49 1.73 40.54
N LEU A 786 7.65 1.95 39.92
CA LEU A 786 8.01 1.37 38.61
C LEU A 786 9.11 0.31 38.64
N ILE A 787 9.91 0.19 39.70
CA ILE A 787 11.01 -0.80 39.80
C ILE A 787 10.55 -2.22 39.44
N ASN A 788 9.41 -2.66 39.97
CA ASN A 788 8.84 -3.99 39.69
C ASN A 788 8.09 -4.09 38.34
N GLN A 789 8.22 -3.08 37.47
CA GLN A 789 7.54 -2.98 36.16
C GLN A 789 8.53 -2.83 34.99
N VAL A 790 9.81 -2.59 35.25
CA VAL A 790 10.84 -2.45 34.21
C VAL A 790 11.25 -3.83 33.69
N ASP A 791 10.96 -4.09 32.43
CA ASP A 791 11.43 -5.27 31.71
C ASP A 791 11.66 -4.97 30.22
N ARG A 792 12.16 -5.98 29.48
CA ARG A 792 12.37 -5.94 28.03
C ARG A 792 11.13 -5.49 27.26
N LYS A 793 9.92 -5.97 27.62
CA LYS A 793 8.66 -5.69 26.91
C LYS A 793 8.18 -4.25 27.13
N LEU A 794 8.49 -3.65 28.29
CA LEU A 794 8.24 -2.24 28.55
C LEU A 794 9.06 -1.33 27.62
N VAL A 795 10.36 -1.64 27.44
CA VAL A 795 11.29 -0.76 26.69
C VAL A 795 11.42 -1.08 25.20
N LYS A 796 11.20 -2.34 24.75
CA LYS A 796 11.36 -2.82 23.34
C LYS A 796 10.86 -1.80 22.33
N GLN A 797 9.60 -1.38 22.44
CA GLN A 797 8.96 -0.48 21.47
C GLN A 797 9.56 0.94 21.47
N THR A 798 9.93 1.48 22.63
CA THR A 798 10.50 2.83 22.75
C THR A 798 11.93 2.86 22.24
N VAL A 799 12.76 1.88 22.59
CA VAL A 799 14.13 1.74 22.05
C VAL A 799 14.09 1.62 20.52
N MET A 800 13.34 0.62 20.02
CA MET A 800 13.22 0.30 18.60
C MET A 800 12.75 1.48 17.74
N THR A 801 11.92 2.38 18.29
CA THR A 801 11.34 3.51 17.53
C THR A 801 12.00 4.86 17.79
N SER A 802 12.84 5.00 18.83
CA SER A 802 13.57 6.25 19.11
C SER A 802 14.60 6.57 18.03
N VAL A 803 15.34 5.56 17.55
CA VAL A 803 16.25 5.70 16.39
C VAL A 803 15.53 6.08 15.10
N TYR A 804 14.25 5.70 14.99
CA TYR A 804 13.36 6.09 13.90
C TYR A 804 12.60 7.42 14.16
N GLY A 805 13.11 8.25 15.09
CA GLY A 805 12.70 9.64 15.29
C GLY A 805 11.48 9.83 16.19
N VAL A 806 11.14 8.85 17.03
CA VAL A 806 10.08 9.04 18.04
C VAL A 806 10.51 10.07 19.08
N THR A 807 9.72 11.15 19.17
CA THR A 807 9.88 12.18 20.21
C THR A 807 9.44 11.67 21.57
N TYR A 808 9.95 12.26 22.66
CA TYR A 808 9.54 12.00 24.05
C TYR A 808 8.03 11.80 24.28
N VAL A 809 7.17 12.58 23.61
CA VAL A 809 5.71 12.45 23.72
C VAL A 809 5.21 11.08 23.22
N GLY A 810 5.78 10.59 22.11
CA GLY A 810 5.48 9.26 21.56
C GLY A 810 6.06 8.13 22.41
N ALA A 811 7.28 8.30 22.94
CA ALA A 811 7.90 7.36 23.87
C ALA A 811 7.06 7.17 25.14
N ARG A 812 6.56 8.27 25.72
CA ARG A 812 5.60 8.27 26.83
C ARG A 812 4.31 7.54 26.44
N ASP A 813 3.76 7.79 25.25
CA ASP A 813 2.48 7.19 24.83
C ASP A 813 2.60 5.71 24.42
N GLN A 814 3.80 5.22 24.15
CA GLN A 814 4.12 3.79 24.05
C GLN A 814 4.21 3.16 25.45
N ILE A 815 5.03 3.73 26.34
CA ILE A 815 5.23 3.23 27.70
C ILE A 815 3.93 3.28 28.52
N LYS A 816 3.13 4.35 28.44
CA LYS A 816 1.81 4.42 29.10
C LYS A 816 0.88 3.29 28.64
N ARG A 817 0.97 2.87 27.37
CA ARG A 817 0.19 1.75 26.84
C ARG A 817 0.66 0.43 27.44
N ARG A 818 1.97 0.15 27.40
CA ARG A 818 2.59 -1.05 27.99
C ARG A 818 2.45 -1.14 29.52
N LEU A 819 2.29 -0.02 30.22
CA LEU A 819 1.91 0.01 31.65
C LEU A 819 0.40 -0.23 31.84
N LYS A 820 -0.47 0.35 30.99
CA LYS A 820 -1.93 0.15 31.06
C LYS A 820 -2.34 -1.30 30.75
N GLU A 821 -1.62 -1.95 29.84
CA GLU A 821 -1.76 -3.39 29.53
C GLU A 821 -1.52 -4.31 30.74
N ARG A 822 -0.77 -3.85 31.76
CA ARG A 822 -0.46 -4.63 32.98
C ARG A 822 -1.45 -4.39 34.13
N GLY A 823 -2.33 -3.39 34.02
CA GLY A 823 -3.28 -3.00 35.07
C GLY A 823 -2.68 -2.48 36.39
N SER A 824 -1.35 -2.46 36.55
CA SER A 824 -0.68 -2.28 37.85
C SER A 824 -0.74 -0.85 38.43
N ILE A 825 -1.25 0.13 37.69
CA ILE A 825 -1.48 1.50 38.16
C ILE A 825 -2.91 1.90 37.76
N ALA A 826 -3.82 1.94 38.74
CA ALA A 826 -5.25 2.15 38.52
C ALA A 826 -5.64 3.62 38.24
N ASP A 827 -4.94 4.59 38.84
CA ASP A 827 -5.14 6.01 38.55
C ASP A 827 -4.47 6.40 37.23
N ASP A 828 -5.27 6.90 36.28
CA ASP A 828 -4.80 7.34 34.96
C ASP A 828 -3.85 8.56 35.05
N THR A 829 -3.86 9.31 36.16
CA THR A 829 -3.00 10.47 36.48
C THR A 829 -1.61 10.02 36.92
N ALA A 830 -1.52 9.19 37.96
CA ALA A 830 -0.29 8.54 38.41
C ALA A 830 0.35 7.72 37.27
N LEU A 831 -0.45 6.99 36.48
CA LEU A 831 -0.02 6.27 35.29
C LEU A 831 0.59 7.22 34.22
N PHE A 832 0.07 8.43 34.06
CA PHE A 832 0.64 9.44 33.16
C PHE A 832 1.95 10.02 33.68
N ALA A 833 2.05 10.29 34.98
CA ALA A 833 3.27 10.79 35.61
C ALA A 833 4.40 9.73 35.61
N ALA A 834 4.07 8.48 35.96
CA ALA A 834 4.95 7.33 35.88
C ALA A 834 5.47 7.10 34.45
N ALA A 835 4.58 7.15 33.44
CA ALA A 835 4.98 7.02 32.03
C ALA A 835 5.88 8.18 31.55
N CYS A 836 5.69 9.41 32.06
CA CYS A 836 6.60 10.53 31.80
C CYS A 836 8.00 10.26 32.37
N TYR A 837 8.09 9.82 33.63
CA TYR A 837 9.36 9.47 34.26
C TYR A 837 10.08 8.33 33.52
N ALA A 838 9.39 7.20 33.32
CA ALA A 838 9.93 6.03 32.62
C ALA A 838 10.41 6.35 31.18
N ALA A 839 9.65 7.14 30.41
CA ALA A 839 10.06 7.54 29.07
C ALA A 839 11.30 8.44 29.08
N ARG A 840 11.46 9.31 30.07
CA ARG A 840 12.68 10.12 30.23
C ARG A 840 13.87 9.23 30.59
N THR A 841 13.74 8.36 31.58
CA THR A 841 14.82 7.44 32.01
C THR A 841 15.25 6.49 30.88
N THR A 842 14.31 5.95 30.09
CA THR A 842 14.60 5.10 28.93
C THR A 842 15.38 5.86 27.83
N LEU A 843 15.03 7.12 27.57
CA LEU A 843 15.75 7.95 26.61
C LEU A 843 17.12 8.43 27.12
N THR A 844 17.29 8.58 28.43
CA THR A 844 18.61 8.80 29.04
C THR A 844 19.50 7.56 28.88
N ALA A 845 19.02 6.37 29.31
CA ALA A 845 19.78 5.12 29.18
C ALA A 845 20.18 4.80 27.73
N LEU A 846 19.26 5.00 26.77
CA LEU A 846 19.57 4.87 25.33
C LEU A 846 20.64 5.88 24.87
N GLY A 847 20.61 7.11 25.40
CA GLY A 847 21.59 8.15 25.08
C GLY A 847 22.97 7.94 25.70
N GLU A 848 23.03 7.29 26.86
CA GLU A 848 24.28 6.87 27.52
C GLU A 848 24.93 5.66 26.83
N MET A 849 24.13 4.71 26.33
CA MET A 849 24.64 3.49 25.68
C MET A 849 25.04 3.69 24.21
N PHE A 850 24.60 4.77 23.55
CA PHE A 850 24.80 5.01 22.12
C PHE A 850 25.12 6.50 21.84
N GLU A 851 26.17 7.01 22.49
CA GLU A 851 26.54 8.44 22.38
C GLU A 851 26.92 8.85 20.95
N ALA A 852 27.65 8.02 20.21
CA ALA A 852 28.00 8.31 18.82
C ALA A 852 26.74 8.41 17.92
N ALA A 853 25.77 7.49 18.11
CA ALA A 853 24.49 7.54 17.41
C ALA A 853 23.71 8.83 17.72
N ARG A 854 23.71 9.26 18.99
CA ARG A 854 23.12 10.53 19.44
C ARG A 854 23.80 11.74 18.81
N SER A 855 25.14 11.74 18.72
CA SER A 855 25.91 12.81 18.09
C SER A 855 25.63 12.91 16.58
N ILE A 856 25.57 11.79 15.87
CA ILE A 856 25.17 11.74 14.44
C ILE A 856 23.72 12.20 14.25
N MET A 857 22.78 11.74 15.09
CA MET A 857 21.38 12.22 15.05
C MET A 857 21.28 13.74 15.27
N SER A 858 22.11 14.29 16.16
CA SER A 858 22.19 15.74 16.41
C SER A 858 22.74 16.50 15.20
N TRP A 859 23.88 16.05 14.64
CA TRP A 859 24.53 16.64 13.47
C TRP A 859 23.60 16.67 12.25
N LEU A 860 23.01 15.52 11.89
CA LEU A 860 22.00 15.41 10.83
C LEU A 860 20.86 16.41 11.08
N GLY A 861 20.34 16.47 12.32
CA GLY A 861 19.29 17.40 12.72
C GLY A 861 19.65 18.89 12.53
N GLU A 862 20.89 19.29 12.80
CA GLU A 862 21.36 20.66 12.59
C GLU A 862 21.62 20.96 11.10
N CYS A 863 22.22 20.06 10.32
CA CYS A 863 22.33 20.21 8.87
C CYS A 863 20.95 20.41 8.21
N ALA A 864 19.96 19.60 8.60
CA ALA A 864 18.57 19.73 8.14
C ALA A 864 17.90 21.04 8.58
N LYS A 865 18.27 21.59 9.75
CA LYS A 865 17.80 22.90 10.23
C LYS A 865 18.38 24.04 9.41
N VAL A 866 19.65 23.99 9.03
CA VAL A 866 20.31 25.02 8.19
C VAL A 866 19.62 25.08 6.82
N ILE A 867 19.53 23.95 6.10
CA ILE A 867 18.87 23.84 4.78
C ILE A 867 17.42 24.33 4.83
N ALA A 868 16.65 23.90 5.84
CA ALA A 868 15.24 24.23 5.95
C ALA A 868 14.96 25.66 6.40
N SER A 869 15.93 26.36 7.01
CA SER A 869 15.77 27.77 7.41
C SER A 869 15.73 28.70 6.19
N GLU A 870 16.54 28.43 5.16
CA GLU A 870 16.44 29.07 3.83
C GLU A 870 15.25 28.56 2.99
N ASN A 871 14.24 27.97 3.65
CA ASN A 871 13.02 27.46 3.05
C ASN A 871 13.24 26.37 1.98
N GLN A 872 14.37 25.67 2.00
CA GLN A 872 14.68 24.58 1.07
C GLN A 872 14.40 23.20 1.72
N PRO A 873 13.90 22.19 0.99
CA PRO A 873 13.71 20.86 1.53
C PRO A 873 15.03 20.09 1.55
N VAL A 874 15.25 19.29 2.60
CA VAL A 874 16.40 18.38 2.67
C VAL A 874 16.30 17.34 1.56
N ARG A 875 17.39 17.18 0.82
CA ARG A 875 17.54 16.26 -0.32
C ARG A 875 18.93 15.64 -0.27
N TRP A 876 19.03 14.36 -0.60
CA TRP A 876 20.31 13.64 -0.73
C TRP A 876 20.17 12.56 -1.81
N ILE A 877 21.26 11.86 -2.07
CA ILE A 877 21.30 10.70 -2.97
C ILE A 877 21.76 9.51 -2.10
N THR A 878 21.11 8.35 -2.22
CA THR A 878 21.56 7.14 -1.52
C THR A 878 22.83 6.58 -2.17
N PRO A 879 23.59 5.68 -1.49
CA PRO A 879 24.74 5.01 -2.11
C PRO A 879 24.42 4.26 -3.42
N LEU A 880 23.16 3.82 -3.60
CA LEU A 880 22.67 3.22 -4.86
C LEU A 880 22.12 4.24 -5.89
N GLY A 881 22.32 5.53 -5.69
CA GLY A 881 21.93 6.58 -6.63
C GLY A 881 20.49 7.08 -6.53
N LEU A 882 19.65 6.54 -5.63
CA LEU A 882 18.26 6.99 -5.48
C LEU A 882 18.22 8.44 -4.93
N PRO A 883 17.60 9.41 -5.62
CA PRO A 883 17.45 10.76 -5.09
C PRO A 883 16.28 10.82 -4.08
N VAL A 884 16.59 11.15 -2.83
CA VAL A 884 15.60 11.31 -1.76
C VAL A 884 15.31 12.80 -1.54
N VAL A 885 14.04 13.16 -1.37
CA VAL A 885 13.60 14.53 -1.04
C VAL A 885 12.52 14.47 0.03
N GLN A 886 12.69 15.25 1.11
CA GLN A 886 11.71 15.29 2.18
C GLN A 886 10.44 16.08 1.81
N PRO A 887 9.24 15.48 1.92
CA PRO A 887 7.98 16.11 1.49
C PRO A 887 7.39 17.08 2.53
N TYR A 888 8.13 17.44 3.60
CA TYR A 888 7.58 18.20 4.72
C TYR A 888 7.47 19.70 4.41
N ARG A 889 6.43 20.04 3.65
CA ARG A 889 5.99 21.39 3.27
C ARG A 889 4.70 21.77 4.00
N GLN A 890 4.44 23.07 4.14
CA GLN A 890 3.20 23.55 4.72
C GLN A 890 2.04 23.30 3.75
N LEU A 891 1.00 22.62 4.23
CA LEU A 891 -0.18 22.30 3.43
C LEU A 891 -1.13 23.50 3.39
N GLY A 892 -1.16 24.16 2.23
CA GLY A 892 -2.11 25.20 1.89
C GLY A 892 -3.51 24.62 1.69
N ARG A 893 -4.52 25.47 1.80
CA ARG A 893 -5.91 25.12 1.54
C ARG A 893 -6.30 25.61 0.15
N HIS A 894 -6.84 24.71 -0.66
CA HIS A 894 -7.46 25.08 -1.93
C HIS A 894 -8.95 24.69 -1.88
N LEU A 895 -9.83 25.68 -2.06
CA LEU A 895 -11.27 25.48 -2.02
C LEU A 895 -11.78 25.15 -3.42
N ILE A 896 -12.42 23.99 -3.58
CA ILE A 896 -13.01 23.54 -4.84
C ILE A 896 -14.52 23.39 -4.65
N LYS A 897 -15.31 24.11 -5.44
CA LYS A 897 -16.76 23.91 -5.51
C LYS A 897 -17.03 22.62 -6.31
N THR A 898 -17.63 21.62 -5.69
CA THR A 898 -18.20 20.44 -6.37
C THR A 898 -19.73 20.47 -6.28
N SER A 899 -20.40 19.45 -6.82
CA SER A 899 -21.87 19.34 -6.74
C SER A 899 -22.39 19.08 -5.32
N LEU A 900 -21.62 18.34 -4.49
CA LEU A 900 -22.00 18.03 -3.10
C LEU A 900 -21.70 19.16 -2.12
N GLN A 901 -20.52 19.78 -2.19
CA GLN A 901 -20.09 20.84 -1.25
C GLN A 901 -18.84 21.57 -1.74
N VAL A 902 -18.46 22.65 -1.04
CA VAL A 902 -17.12 23.25 -1.22
C VAL A 902 -16.10 22.42 -0.44
N LEU A 903 -15.27 21.65 -1.15
CA LEU A 903 -14.22 20.83 -0.56
C LEU A 903 -12.95 21.65 -0.33
N THR A 904 -12.32 21.44 0.83
CA THR A 904 -10.94 21.92 1.08
C THR A 904 -9.95 20.82 0.72
N LEU A 905 -9.27 20.96 -0.42
CA LEU A 905 -8.09 20.16 -0.69
C LEU A 905 -6.87 20.71 0.05
N GLN A 906 -5.97 19.81 0.43
CA GLN A 906 -4.63 20.15 0.89
C GLN A 906 -3.69 20.15 -0.31
N ARG A 907 -3.00 21.27 -0.53
CA ARG A 907 -2.01 21.43 -1.60
C ARG A 907 -0.68 21.84 -0.98
N GLU A 908 0.42 21.24 -1.42
CA GLU A 908 1.76 21.66 -1.01
C GLU A 908 1.96 23.14 -1.35
N THR A 909 2.43 23.95 -0.39
CA THR A 909 2.96 25.28 -0.67
C THR A 909 4.48 25.23 -0.78
N ASP A 910 5.07 26.27 -1.36
CA ASP A 910 6.51 26.41 -1.47
C ASP A 910 7.20 26.64 -0.11
N LYS A 911 6.43 26.81 0.98
CA LYS A 911 6.95 26.98 2.34
C LYS A 911 7.27 25.64 3.02
N VAL A 912 8.49 25.48 3.52
CA VAL A 912 9.01 24.27 4.15
C VAL A 912 8.70 24.25 5.67
N MET A 913 8.53 23.05 6.24
CA MET A 913 8.31 22.85 7.68
C MET A 913 9.61 22.53 8.42
N VAL A 914 10.41 23.57 8.72
CA VAL A 914 11.73 23.46 9.41
C VAL A 914 11.76 22.42 10.53
N LYS A 915 10.83 22.51 11.50
CA LYS A 915 10.77 21.58 12.64
C LYS A 915 10.57 20.13 12.21
N ARG A 916 9.74 19.87 11.18
CA ARG A 916 9.52 18.51 10.66
C ARG A 916 10.72 17.98 9.89
N GLN A 917 11.35 18.82 9.06
CA GLN A 917 12.54 18.46 8.29
C GLN A 917 13.66 18.00 9.25
N ARG A 918 14.00 18.85 10.24
CA ARG A 918 14.95 18.55 11.31
C ARG A 918 14.65 17.21 12.00
N THR A 919 13.44 17.02 12.54
CA THR A 919 13.11 15.81 13.32
C THR A 919 13.05 14.53 12.50
N ALA A 920 12.82 14.64 11.18
CA ALA A 920 12.62 13.48 10.32
C ALA A 920 13.83 13.17 9.42
N PHE A 921 14.87 13.99 9.40
CA PHE A 921 16.05 13.69 8.59
C PHE A 921 16.89 12.52 9.10
N PRO A 922 17.31 12.44 10.39
CA PRO A 922 18.03 11.27 10.89
C PRO A 922 17.35 9.92 10.58
N PRO A 923 16.04 9.72 10.87
CA PRO A 923 15.41 8.42 10.62
C PRO A 923 15.15 8.15 9.12
N ASN A 924 14.85 9.18 8.32
CA ASN A 924 14.70 8.97 6.88
C ASN A 924 16.04 8.66 6.20
N PHE A 925 17.16 9.20 6.72
CA PHE A 925 18.50 8.89 6.24
C PHE A 925 18.88 7.44 6.55
N VAL A 926 18.70 6.98 7.80
CA VAL A 926 18.96 5.58 8.17
C VAL A 926 18.09 4.60 7.38
N HIS A 927 16.79 4.84 7.22
CA HIS A 927 15.93 4.03 6.34
C HIS A 927 16.40 3.99 4.87
N SER A 928 17.18 4.97 4.42
CA SER A 928 17.74 5.00 3.05
C SER A 928 19.07 4.25 2.93
N LEU A 929 19.78 4.03 4.05
CA LEU A 929 20.94 3.14 4.13
C LEU A 929 20.50 1.67 4.24
N ASP A 930 19.53 1.39 5.12
CA ASP A 930 18.84 0.10 5.24
C ASP A 930 18.24 -0.37 3.89
N GLY A 931 17.44 0.49 3.24
CA GLY A 931 16.93 0.19 1.90
C GLY A 931 18.03 -0.01 0.85
N SER A 932 19.22 0.57 1.04
CA SER A 932 20.37 0.33 0.15
C SER A 932 21.07 -1.01 0.45
N HIS A 933 21.29 -1.35 1.73
CA HIS A 933 21.86 -2.64 2.16
C HIS A 933 21.00 -3.83 1.70
N MET A 934 19.68 -3.74 1.88
CA MET A 934 18.73 -4.73 1.37
C MET A 934 18.86 -4.90 -0.15
N MET A 935 18.91 -3.80 -0.92
CA MET A 935 19.03 -3.88 -2.38
C MET A 935 20.36 -4.46 -2.85
N MET A 936 21.48 -4.07 -2.22
CA MET A 936 22.82 -4.64 -2.49
C MET A 936 22.83 -6.15 -2.23
N THR A 937 22.25 -6.58 -1.11
CA THR A 937 22.10 -7.99 -0.74
C THR A 937 21.22 -8.73 -1.75
N ALA A 938 20.01 -8.22 -2.06
CA ALA A 938 19.07 -8.87 -2.97
C ALA A 938 19.71 -9.16 -4.34
N VAL A 939 20.44 -8.18 -4.89
CA VAL A 939 21.16 -8.29 -6.16
C VAL A 939 22.33 -9.28 -6.05
N ALA A 940 23.06 -9.30 -4.93
CA ALA A 940 24.16 -10.24 -4.71
C ALA A 940 23.66 -11.70 -4.54
N CYS A 941 22.64 -11.93 -3.71
CA CYS A 941 21.99 -13.24 -3.55
C CYS A 941 21.52 -13.80 -4.90
N LYS A 942 20.87 -13.00 -5.75
CA LYS A 942 20.48 -13.42 -7.10
C LYS A 942 21.67 -13.74 -8.01
N LYS A 943 22.80 -13.03 -7.87
CA LYS A 943 24.03 -13.30 -8.63
C LYS A 943 24.72 -14.59 -8.16
N ALA A 944 24.59 -14.95 -6.88
CA ALA A 944 24.96 -16.25 -6.33
C ALA A 944 23.90 -17.36 -6.58
N GLY A 945 22.75 -17.02 -7.17
CA GLY A 945 21.71 -17.98 -7.54
C GLY A 945 20.73 -18.35 -6.42
N LEU A 946 20.60 -17.55 -5.37
CA LEU A 946 19.66 -17.72 -4.26
C LEU A 946 18.30 -17.06 -4.59
N ASN A 947 17.21 -17.66 -4.10
CA ASN A 947 15.89 -17.02 -4.14
C ASN A 947 15.76 -16.12 -2.90
N PHE A 948 15.55 -14.81 -3.10
CA PHE A 948 15.57 -13.82 -2.02
C PHE A 948 14.25 -13.07 -1.89
N ALA A 949 13.83 -12.80 -0.65
CA ALA A 949 12.77 -11.87 -0.32
C ALA A 949 13.15 -11.02 0.91
N ALA A 950 12.59 -9.82 1.01
CA ALA A 950 12.82 -8.91 2.13
C ALA A 950 11.50 -8.33 2.67
N VAL A 951 11.47 -8.06 3.97
CA VAL A 951 10.33 -7.48 4.70
C VAL A 951 10.75 -6.18 5.39
N HIS A 952 10.29 -5.04 4.88
CA HIS A 952 10.46 -3.73 5.51
C HIS A 952 9.12 -3.21 6.06
N MET A 953 8.83 -3.43 7.34
CA MET A 953 7.61 -2.89 7.95
C MET A 953 7.60 -1.35 8.01
N PHE A 954 6.46 -0.75 7.67
CA PHE A 954 6.27 0.71 7.67
C PHE A 954 5.95 1.21 9.08
N GLY A 955 6.95 1.77 9.79
CA GLY A 955 6.84 2.29 11.16
C GLY A 955 5.95 3.53 11.36
N GLY A 956 4.80 3.61 10.69
CA GLY A 956 3.87 4.74 10.73
C GLY A 956 2.54 4.46 11.45
N PHE A 957 2.08 3.21 11.52
CA PHE A 957 0.83 2.82 12.18
C PHE A 957 0.88 1.37 12.68
N PRO A 958 0.77 1.12 14.00
CA PRO A 958 0.44 -0.21 14.51
C PRO A 958 -1.06 -0.48 14.27
N ILE A 959 -1.40 -1.64 13.70
CA ILE A 959 -2.79 -2.06 13.48
C ILE A 959 -3.34 -2.80 14.72
N THR A 960 -2.48 -3.57 15.42
CA THR A 960 -2.74 -4.13 16.75
C THR A 960 -1.67 -3.71 17.77
N ALA A 961 -1.79 -4.17 19.02
CA ALA A 961 -0.74 -4.01 20.04
C ALA A 961 0.36 -5.10 19.98
N ASN A 962 0.11 -6.18 19.22
CA ASN A 962 1.04 -7.30 19.01
C ASN A 962 1.86 -7.13 17.73
N ASP A 963 1.43 -6.29 16.77
CA ASP A 963 2.22 -5.85 15.61
C ASP A 963 3.45 -4.99 16.01
N THR A 964 4.39 -5.52 16.80
CA THR A 964 5.80 -5.08 16.73
C THR A 964 6.45 -5.72 15.50
N GLY A 965 5.82 -5.53 14.35
CA GLY A 965 6.07 -6.28 13.13
C GLY A 965 7.50 -6.10 12.64
N VAL A 966 8.10 -7.23 12.25
CA VAL A 966 9.52 -7.34 11.94
C VAL A 966 9.99 -6.23 11.00
N HIS A 967 10.98 -5.47 11.47
CA HIS A 967 11.68 -4.48 10.67
C HIS A 967 12.94 -5.11 10.12
N ASP A 968 13.04 -5.14 8.79
CA ASP A 968 14.27 -5.34 8.05
C ASP A 968 14.79 -6.79 8.21
N SER A 969 13.95 -7.71 7.73
CA SER A 969 14.13 -9.17 7.71
C SER A 969 14.37 -9.68 6.30
N TYR A 970 15.26 -10.67 6.16
CA TYR A 970 15.69 -11.21 4.87
C TYR A 970 15.51 -12.73 4.83
N TRP A 971 14.91 -13.22 3.74
CA TRP A 971 14.38 -14.58 3.64
C TRP A 971 14.96 -15.28 2.41
N THR A 972 15.39 -16.54 2.58
CA THR A 972 15.76 -17.46 1.50
C THR A 972 15.42 -18.90 1.87
N HIS A 973 15.74 -19.88 1.03
CA HIS A 973 15.54 -21.31 1.34
C HIS A 973 16.48 -21.74 2.48
N ALA A 974 16.05 -22.66 3.33
CA ALA A 974 16.84 -23.08 4.50
C ALA A 974 18.28 -23.55 4.18
N CYS A 975 18.49 -24.18 3.02
CA CYS A 975 19.80 -24.62 2.54
C CYS A 975 20.76 -23.47 2.16
N ASP A 976 20.22 -22.29 1.88
CA ASP A 976 20.94 -21.13 1.34
C ASP A 976 21.30 -20.09 2.43
N ILE A 977 20.89 -20.31 3.69
CA ILE A 977 21.00 -19.32 4.77
C ILE A 977 22.45 -18.96 5.12
N ASP A 978 23.37 -19.93 5.16
CA ASP A 978 24.79 -19.65 5.46
C ASP A 978 25.41 -18.68 4.42
N GLU A 979 25.09 -18.90 3.14
CA GLU A 979 25.57 -18.11 2.01
C GLU A 979 24.87 -16.74 1.95
N MET A 980 23.56 -16.67 2.22
CA MET A 980 22.87 -15.39 2.41
C MET A 980 23.49 -14.58 3.56
N ASN A 981 23.78 -15.22 4.70
CA ASN A 981 24.39 -14.57 5.84
C ASN A 981 25.82 -14.11 5.56
N ARG A 982 26.61 -14.84 4.76
CA ARG A 982 27.91 -14.37 4.26
C ARG A 982 27.74 -13.11 3.39
N ILE A 983 26.89 -13.18 2.37
CA ILE A 983 26.60 -12.05 1.47
C ILE A 983 26.07 -10.83 2.23
N LEU A 984 25.23 -11.03 3.25
CA LEU A 984 24.66 -9.97 4.09
C LEU A 984 25.73 -9.17 4.83
N ARG A 985 26.68 -9.87 5.45
CA ARG A 985 27.81 -9.27 6.17
C ARG A 985 28.72 -8.54 5.20
N GLU A 986 29.09 -9.18 4.09
CA GLU A 986 29.91 -8.57 3.03
C GLU A 986 29.28 -7.28 2.46
N LYS A 987 27.97 -7.28 2.17
CA LYS A 987 27.28 -6.08 1.65
C LYS A 987 26.98 -5.02 2.71
N PHE A 988 27.04 -5.36 4.00
CA PHE A 988 27.04 -4.36 5.06
C PHE A 988 28.42 -3.67 5.17
N VAL A 989 29.51 -4.46 5.12
CA VAL A 989 30.88 -3.92 5.14
C VAL A 989 31.16 -3.06 3.91
N GLU A 990 30.84 -3.54 2.70
CA GLU A 990 30.98 -2.79 1.43
C GLU A 990 30.24 -1.44 1.45
N LEU A 991 29.08 -1.39 2.10
CA LEU A 991 28.31 -0.14 2.26
C LEU A 991 29.01 0.87 3.20
N TYR A 992 29.69 0.38 4.25
CA TYR A 992 30.25 1.20 5.33
C TYR A 992 31.79 1.37 5.29
N GLU A 993 32.49 0.72 4.37
CA GLU A 993 33.83 1.11 3.92
C GLU A 993 33.78 2.43 3.12
N ALA A 994 32.64 2.74 2.48
CA ALA A 994 32.42 4.03 1.82
C ALA A 994 32.24 5.19 2.85
N PRO A 995 32.79 6.39 2.58
CA PRO A 995 32.71 7.55 3.48
C PRO A 995 31.33 8.24 3.40
N ILE A 996 30.29 7.58 3.95
CA ILE A 996 28.88 7.98 3.80
C ILE A 996 28.59 9.39 4.35
N LEU A 997 29.16 9.77 5.50
CA LEU A 997 28.86 11.06 6.12
C LEU A 997 29.59 12.21 5.42
N GLU A 998 30.78 11.96 4.91
CA GLU A 998 31.59 12.87 4.11
C GLU A 998 30.91 13.12 2.76
N ASN A 999 30.54 12.04 2.04
CA ASN A 999 29.78 12.10 0.79
C ASN A 999 28.45 12.87 0.95
N LEU A 1000 27.78 12.73 2.10
CA LEU A 1000 26.57 13.50 2.43
C LEU A 1000 26.88 14.99 2.64
N LEU A 1001 27.96 15.32 3.36
CA LEU A 1001 28.39 16.69 3.62
C LEU A 1001 28.85 17.39 2.34
N GLU A 1002 29.66 16.75 1.52
CA GLU A 1002 30.05 17.25 0.19
C GLU A 1002 28.81 17.42 -0.71
N GLY A 1003 27.91 16.43 -0.73
CA GLY A 1003 26.66 16.51 -1.48
C GLY A 1003 25.75 17.66 -1.02
N PHE A 1004 25.78 18.02 0.27
CA PHE A 1004 25.12 19.21 0.81
C PHE A 1004 25.84 20.51 0.41
N GLN A 1005 27.17 20.59 0.52
CA GLN A 1005 27.95 21.75 0.10
C GLN A 1005 27.76 22.05 -1.41
N GLN A 1006 27.81 21.03 -2.27
CA GLN A 1006 27.53 21.13 -3.71
C GLN A 1006 26.06 21.51 -3.99
N SER A 1007 25.11 20.96 -3.22
CA SER A 1007 23.68 21.27 -3.38
C SER A 1007 23.28 22.65 -2.87
N PHE A 1008 24.07 23.22 -1.95
CA PHE A 1008 23.73 24.43 -1.19
C PHE A 1008 25.00 25.28 -0.90
N PRO A 1009 25.71 25.77 -1.93
CA PRO A 1009 27.04 26.38 -1.77
C PRO A 1009 27.08 27.69 -0.99
N THR A 1010 25.92 28.27 -0.66
CA THR A 1010 25.77 29.46 0.20
C THR A 1010 25.56 29.12 1.67
N LEU A 1011 25.58 27.84 2.07
CA LEU A 1011 25.31 27.39 3.43
C LEU A 1011 26.57 26.82 4.10
N THR A 1012 26.85 27.32 5.30
CA THR A 1012 27.87 26.72 6.18
C THR A 1012 27.25 25.58 6.99
N PHE A 1013 27.88 24.41 6.94
CA PHE A 1013 27.45 23.21 7.66
C PHE A 1013 28.33 22.94 8.89
N PRO A 1014 27.79 22.35 9.98
CA PRO A 1014 28.60 21.94 11.11
C PRO A 1014 29.60 20.83 10.72
N PRO A 1015 30.79 20.78 11.35
CA PRO A 1015 31.76 19.71 11.12
C PRO A 1015 31.18 18.34 11.49
N LEU A 1016 31.76 17.29 10.92
CA LEU A 1016 31.37 15.90 11.19
C LEU A 1016 31.61 15.55 12.67
N PRO A 1017 30.78 14.69 13.27
CA PRO A 1017 31.07 14.09 14.57
C PRO A 1017 32.31 13.20 14.49
N ASP A 1018 33.04 13.10 15.60
CA ASP A 1018 34.14 12.14 15.77
C ASP A 1018 33.64 10.68 15.63
N ARG A 1019 34.54 9.81 15.17
CA ARG A 1019 34.31 8.36 15.01
C ARG A 1019 35.08 7.58 16.07
N GLY A 1020 34.51 6.47 16.53
CA GLY A 1020 35.18 5.51 17.41
C GLY A 1020 36.12 4.54 16.68
N ASP A 1021 36.56 3.51 17.41
CA ASP A 1021 37.61 2.56 17.02
C ASP A 1021 37.10 1.21 16.48
N PHE A 1022 35.80 1.07 16.19
CA PHE A 1022 35.22 -0.18 15.69
C PHE A 1022 35.74 -0.54 14.28
N ASP A 1023 36.40 -1.69 14.15
CA ASP A 1023 36.68 -2.28 12.84
C ASP A 1023 35.39 -2.90 12.30
N LEU A 1024 35.06 -2.50 11.09
CA LEU A 1024 33.89 -2.95 10.37
C LEU A 1024 34.00 -4.43 9.96
N ARG A 1025 35.22 -4.98 9.93
CA ARG A 1025 35.51 -6.36 9.53
C ARG A 1025 35.06 -7.39 10.57
N ASP A 1026 34.92 -6.99 11.83
CA ASP A 1026 34.33 -7.81 12.90
C ASP A 1026 32.91 -8.31 12.53
N VAL A 1027 32.18 -7.54 11.69
CA VAL A 1027 30.85 -7.91 11.18
C VAL A 1027 30.90 -9.17 10.32
N LEU A 1028 32.01 -9.44 9.62
CA LEU A 1028 32.16 -10.64 8.80
C LEU A 1028 32.14 -11.92 9.64
N GLU A 1029 32.64 -11.87 10.87
CA GLU A 1029 32.69 -13.02 11.79
C GLU A 1029 31.53 -13.05 12.80
N SER A 1030 30.62 -12.07 12.79
CA SER A 1030 29.47 -12.07 13.70
C SER A 1030 28.36 -13.04 13.26
N PRO A 1031 28.06 -14.11 14.03
CA PRO A 1031 27.00 -15.06 13.67
C PRO A 1031 25.59 -14.55 14.00
N TYR A 1032 25.46 -13.51 14.84
CA TYR A 1032 24.17 -13.00 15.30
C TYR A 1032 23.79 -11.62 14.74
N PHE A 1033 24.58 -11.08 13.81
CA PHE A 1033 24.31 -9.81 13.11
C PHE A 1033 22.87 -9.77 12.55
N PHE A 1034 22.52 -10.82 11.80
CA PHE A 1034 21.15 -11.21 11.44
C PHE A 1034 20.97 -12.67 11.90
N ASN A 1035 19.88 -13.00 12.61
CA ASN A 1035 19.67 -14.35 13.18
C ASN A 1035 18.20 -14.73 13.42
#